data_AF-A0A4Y8Q3I1-F1
#
_entry.id   AF-A0A4Y8Q3I1-F1
#
_cell.length_a   1.000
_cell.length_b   1.000
_cell.length_c   1.000
_cell.angle_alpha   90.00
_cell.angle_beta   90.00
_cell.angle_gamma   90.00
#
_symmetry.space_group_name_H-M   'P 1'
#
loop_
_entity.id
_entity.type
_entity.pdbx_description
1 polymer ?
#
loop_
_entity_poly.entity_id
_entity_poly.type
_entity_poly.pdbx_seq_one_letter_code
_entity_poly.pdbx_strand_id
1 'polypeptide(L)'
;MPDWSYHALFRPLLFRLPSRTARALTLGAMGALSRLPGGTFVIRTMGHVELAPQLAGDLSGIAVPTPVGLSGGLDPHGVAHKALAQFGFGFVELGPITTEPVIAHAPIGRDAAAEALVYPSAYENDGVAAFVRRLQRGAAGHRLPQLCRVRPMPGRTPELALAELERLMTELAPYAAGFYIDGLAEGWSVEVASAWLTQTQQAARAVAPGRPLWVYVPVDYGTERLARLLASLDAAAWSGAVVGDAAGGGLAPTCAPPPAVPLAAAPAAASTPPAPAAAVLAAADLAPALALTSQLRASAPGWTVIAAAGVHQPDDALRLLAAGADAVQLHSGLVFAGPGLPKRIGEAVLYERVSGQAAPPPPSYWRNWGWMSLMGCAMMLGGWLAWLIAATTVLLPYDETFLGAGAQAIRAFNERILHFMTHDRITLAGTMISIGIMYYSLANYGLRYGSHWAATAMNASAVVGFSSFFLFLGYGYFDPLHAAVAVLLLPMFLLSLRRRRDLPSRRPPNRFNDRLWRRAQVGQFCLVTLGFALGAGGLAIAGVGVTSVFVPTDIVFIGMDTEQLQAWNAHLVPLVAHDRAGFGGALFSLAVAITASALWGVGQGERWLWWMFLLGGLPGFASGWLVHIHIGYTNSWHLLPLYIAFVLYAAGLWLLYPYLKREAPAFRAAEAADGQPSAC
;
A
#
# COMPACT_ATOMS: atom_id res chain seq x y z
N MET A 1 -1.53 1.14 -5.76
CA MET A 1 -2.29 2.07 -4.88
C MET A 1 -2.26 1.49 -3.48
N PRO A 2 -2.25 2.28 -2.40
CA PRO A 2 -2.43 1.75 -1.05
C PRO A 2 -3.91 1.60 -0.67
N ASP A 3 -4.22 0.80 0.35
CA ASP A 3 -5.59 0.52 0.80
C ASP A 3 -6.38 1.79 1.15
N TRP A 4 -5.74 2.79 1.78
CA TRP A 4 -6.41 4.03 2.17
C TRP A 4 -6.95 4.79 0.94
N SER A 5 -6.18 4.84 -0.14
CA SER A 5 -6.59 5.48 -1.39
C SER A 5 -7.63 4.63 -2.12
N TYR A 6 -7.47 3.29 -2.05
CA TYR A 6 -8.37 2.38 -2.73
C TYR A 6 -9.76 2.44 -2.11
N HIS A 7 -9.89 2.29 -0.80
CA HIS A 7 -11.19 2.26 -0.14
C HIS A 7 -11.87 3.63 -0.05
N ALA A 8 -11.10 4.70 0.18
CA ALA A 8 -11.68 6.04 0.32
C ALA A 8 -12.04 6.68 -1.03
N LEU A 9 -11.27 6.42 -2.09
CA LEU A 9 -11.41 7.13 -3.37
C LEU A 9 -11.72 6.21 -4.56
N PHE A 10 -10.87 5.22 -4.85
CA PHE A 10 -10.96 4.48 -6.12
C PHE A 10 -12.09 3.46 -6.15
N ARG A 11 -12.26 2.66 -5.10
CA ARG A 11 -13.28 1.62 -5.01
C ARG A 11 -14.70 2.19 -5.18
N PRO A 12 -15.12 3.28 -4.49
CA PRO A 12 -16.43 3.90 -4.71
C PRO A 12 -16.69 4.34 -6.16
N LEU A 13 -15.65 4.76 -6.89
CA LEU A 13 -15.75 5.18 -8.29
C LEU A 13 -15.77 3.97 -9.24
N LEU A 14 -14.82 3.05 -9.09
CA LEU A 14 -14.70 1.86 -9.94
C LEU A 14 -15.89 0.91 -9.77
N PHE A 15 -16.51 0.88 -8.59
CA PHE A 15 -17.67 0.02 -8.34
C PHE A 15 -18.97 0.55 -8.96
N ARG A 16 -18.96 1.78 -9.50
CA ARG A 16 -20.06 2.33 -10.31
C ARG A 16 -19.93 2.03 -11.80
N LEU A 17 -18.77 1.56 -12.24
CA LEU A 17 -18.52 1.18 -13.63
C LEU A 17 -18.84 -0.31 -13.84
N PRO A 18 -19.22 -0.72 -15.07
CA PRO A 18 -19.26 -2.12 -15.45
C PRO A 18 -17.91 -2.81 -15.16
N SER A 19 -17.94 -4.02 -14.59
CA SER A 19 -16.74 -4.72 -14.09
C SER A 19 -15.64 -4.88 -15.15
N ARG A 20 -16.01 -5.18 -16.40
CA ARG A 20 -15.07 -5.31 -17.53
C ARG A 20 -14.37 -3.98 -17.83
N THR A 21 -15.12 -2.88 -17.83
CA THR A 21 -14.60 -1.52 -18.03
C THR A 21 -13.71 -1.08 -16.87
N ALA A 22 -14.14 -1.33 -15.63
CA ALA A 22 -13.36 -1.03 -14.43
C ALA A 22 -12.00 -1.78 -14.44
N ARG A 23 -12.02 -3.06 -14.80
CA ARG A 23 -10.81 -3.89 -14.97
C ARG A 23 -9.89 -3.30 -16.05
N ALA A 24 -10.42 -3.04 -17.24
CA ALA A 24 -9.64 -2.50 -18.36
C ALA A 24 -9.01 -1.14 -18.04
N LEU A 25 -9.77 -0.22 -17.44
CA LEU A 25 -9.28 1.08 -17.01
C LEU A 25 -8.16 0.95 -15.98
N THR A 26 -8.36 0.09 -14.97
CA THR A 26 -7.40 -0.11 -13.88
C THR A 26 -6.09 -0.69 -14.41
N LEU A 27 -6.17 -1.80 -15.16
CA LEU A 27 -4.98 -2.45 -15.73
C LEU A 27 -4.27 -1.54 -16.75
N GLY A 28 -5.03 -0.81 -17.56
CA GLY A 28 -4.49 0.16 -18.53
C GLY A 28 -3.74 1.31 -17.85
N ALA A 29 -4.34 1.93 -16.82
CA ALA A 29 -3.71 3.01 -16.07
C ALA A 29 -2.45 2.53 -15.32
N MET A 30 -2.49 1.35 -14.71
CA MET A 30 -1.33 0.76 -14.03
C MET A 30 -0.21 0.39 -15.01
N GLY A 31 -0.58 -0.20 -16.15
CA GLY A 31 0.35 -0.49 -17.24
C GLY A 31 1.03 0.78 -17.74
N ALA A 32 0.28 1.86 -17.98
CA ALA A 32 0.81 3.15 -18.41
C ALA A 32 1.73 3.78 -17.36
N LEU A 33 1.31 3.83 -16.09
CA LEU A 33 2.10 4.41 -14.99
C LEU A 33 3.45 3.70 -14.83
N SER A 34 3.48 2.37 -14.95
CA SER A 34 4.72 1.60 -14.83
C SER A 34 5.75 1.87 -15.94
N ARG A 35 5.29 2.37 -17.10
CA ARG A 35 6.14 2.71 -18.26
C ARG A 35 6.68 4.13 -18.21
N LEU A 36 6.13 5.00 -17.36
CA LEU A 36 6.63 6.36 -17.20
C LEU A 36 7.98 6.37 -16.44
N PRO A 37 8.95 7.22 -16.84
CA PRO A 37 10.18 7.43 -16.09
C PRO A 37 9.85 7.83 -14.64
N GLY A 38 10.38 7.09 -13.66
CA GLY A 38 10.09 7.32 -12.24
C GLY A 38 8.76 6.74 -11.73
N GLY A 39 7.88 6.21 -12.59
CA GLY A 39 6.59 5.64 -12.17
C GLY A 39 6.73 4.47 -11.18
N THR A 40 7.73 3.62 -11.38
CA THR A 40 8.07 2.52 -10.43
C THR A 40 8.53 3.06 -9.07
N PHE A 41 9.24 4.19 -9.03
CA PHE A 41 9.62 4.83 -7.77
C PHE A 41 8.39 5.32 -7.01
N VAL A 42 7.44 5.96 -7.69
CA VAL A 42 6.18 6.41 -7.08
C VAL A 42 5.38 5.21 -6.52
N ILE A 43 5.26 4.13 -7.28
CA ILE A 43 4.56 2.91 -6.84
C ILE A 43 5.22 2.34 -5.57
N ARG A 44 6.55 2.24 -5.56
CA ARG A 44 7.31 1.73 -4.40
C ARG A 44 7.17 2.65 -3.18
N THR A 45 7.26 3.97 -3.36
CA THR A 45 7.17 4.95 -2.26
C THR A 45 5.77 4.97 -1.65
N MET A 46 4.72 4.92 -2.47
CA MET A 46 3.34 4.92 -1.97
C MET A 46 2.98 3.61 -1.23
N GLY A 47 3.47 2.46 -1.69
CA GLY A 47 3.16 1.15 -1.10
C GLY A 47 4.12 0.67 0.00
N HIS A 48 5.37 1.17 0.00
CA HIS A 48 6.49 0.72 0.84
C HIS A 48 6.57 -0.81 0.95
N VAL A 49 6.59 -1.47 -0.21
CA VAL A 49 6.64 -2.92 -0.32
C VAL A 49 8.09 -3.38 -0.24
N GLU A 50 8.66 -3.38 0.97
CA GLU A 50 9.90 -4.10 1.24
C GLU A 50 9.55 -5.43 1.89
N LEU A 51 9.87 -6.52 1.18
CA LEU A 51 9.60 -7.87 1.66
C LEU A 51 10.65 -8.28 2.68
N ALA A 52 10.20 -8.75 3.83
CA ALA A 52 11.09 -9.28 4.86
C ALA A 52 11.77 -10.56 4.33
N PRO A 53 13.11 -10.71 4.43
CA PRO A 53 13.80 -11.91 3.96
C PRO A 53 13.27 -13.22 4.58
N GLN A 54 12.69 -13.13 5.79
CA GLN A 54 12.08 -14.25 6.49
C GLN A 54 10.78 -14.76 5.83
N LEU A 55 10.22 -14.02 4.88
CA LEU A 55 9.07 -14.47 4.07
C LEU A 55 9.50 -15.34 2.89
N ALA A 56 10.77 -15.32 2.49
CA ALA A 56 11.26 -16.11 1.38
C ALA A 56 10.99 -17.60 1.61
N GLY A 57 10.78 -18.31 0.51
CA GLY A 57 10.46 -19.73 0.47
C GLY A 57 10.83 -20.34 -0.88
N ASP A 58 10.41 -21.58 -1.07
CA ASP A 58 10.66 -22.37 -2.27
C ASP A 58 9.37 -23.06 -2.70
N LEU A 59 9.10 -23.05 -4.01
CA LEU A 59 7.98 -23.78 -4.64
C LEU A 59 8.56 -24.79 -5.63
N SER A 60 8.89 -25.98 -5.12
CA SER A 60 9.44 -27.09 -5.91
C SER A 60 10.71 -26.72 -6.70
N GLY A 61 11.67 -26.07 -6.04
CA GLY A 61 12.92 -25.59 -6.63
C GLY A 61 12.86 -24.16 -7.16
N ILE A 62 11.69 -23.50 -7.09
CA ILE A 62 11.52 -22.10 -7.47
C ILE A 62 11.59 -21.21 -6.22
N ALA A 63 12.69 -20.46 -6.08
CA ALA A 63 12.81 -19.47 -5.03
C ALA A 63 11.78 -18.33 -5.18
N VAL A 64 11.02 -18.09 -4.10
CA VAL A 64 10.03 -17.01 -4.03
C VAL A 64 10.31 -16.09 -2.83
N PRO A 65 10.20 -14.76 -2.97
CA PRO A 65 10.47 -13.83 -1.87
C PRO A 65 9.34 -13.77 -0.82
N THR A 66 8.16 -14.29 -1.14
CA THR A 66 7.00 -14.37 -0.23
C THR A 66 6.03 -15.46 -0.73
N PRO A 67 5.28 -16.15 0.16
CA PRO A 67 4.34 -17.20 -0.23
C PRO A 67 3.02 -16.68 -0.82
N VAL A 68 2.98 -15.43 -1.30
CA VAL A 68 1.76 -14.79 -1.83
C VAL A 68 1.93 -14.56 -3.33
N GLY A 69 1.12 -15.22 -4.14
CA GLY A 69 1.12 -15.10 -5.60
C GLY A 69 -0.05 -14.30 -6.15
N LEU A 70 0.07 -13.90 -7.41
CA LEU A 70 -1.00 -13.28 -8.19
C LEU A 70 -1.62 -14.33 -9.11
N SER A 71 -2.95 -14.46 -9.12
CA SER A 71 -3.65 -15.30 -10.10
C SER A 71 -3.69 -14.65 -11.48
N GLY A 72 -3.57 -15.46 -12.53
CA GLY A 72 -3.62 -15.02 -13.92
C GLY A 72 -5.01 -14.52 -14.35
N GLY A 73 -6.08 -14.96 -13.67
CA GLY A 73 -7.47 -14.58 -13.99
C GLY A 73 -7.77 -13.07 -13.85
N LEU A 74 -6.96 -12.33 -13.07
CA LEU A 74 -7.10 -10.88 -12.93
C LEU A 74 -6.67 -10.10 -14.18
N ASP A 75 -5.67 -10.60 -14.89
CA ASP A 75 -5.10 -9.97 -16.08
C ASP A 75 -4.87 -11.04 -17.16
N PRO A 76 -5.96 -11.56 -17.76
CA PRO A 76 -5.89 -12.65 -18.74
C PRO A 76 -5.12 -12.24 -20.02
N HIS A 77 -4.96 -10.94 -20.25
CA HIS A 77 -4.26 -10.39 -21.41
C HIS A 77 -2.78 -10.06 -21.12
N GLY A 78 -2.33 -10.15 -19.87
CA GLY A 78 -0.96 -9.81 -19.44
C GLY A 78 -0.55 -8.37 -19.71
N VAL A 79 -1.48 -7.42 -19.56
CA VAL A 79 -1.24 -5.99 -19.84
C VAL A 79 -0.51 -5.29 -18.68
N ALA A 80 -0.74 -5.72 -17.45
CA ALA A 80 -0.31 -5.06 -16.23
C ALA A 80 0.47 -5.96 -15.25
N HIS A 81 0.75 -7.23 -15.59
CA HIS A 81 1.52 -8.16 -14.74
C HIS A 81 2.80 -7.53 -14.14
N LYS A 82 3.59 -6.81 -14.95
CA LYS A 82 4.82 -6.13 -14.48
C LYS A 82 4.55 -5.04 -13.44
N ALA A 83 3.45 -4.32 -13.58
CA ALA A 83 3.03 -3.31 -12.60
C ALA A 83 2.48 -3.98 -11.33
N LEU A 84 1.69 -5.06 -11.50
CA LEU A 84 1.10 -5.81 -10.39
C LEU A 84 2.16 -6.52 -9.54
N ALA A 85 3.24 -7.01 -10.15
CA ALA A 85 4.38 -7.61 -9.45
C ALA A 85 5.02 -6.69 -8.38
N GLN A 86 4.77 -5.37 -8.41
CA GLN A 86 5.31 -4.42 -7.45
C GLN A 86 4.51 -4.33 -6.14
N PHE A 87 3.34 -4.99 -6.02
CA PHE A 87 2.49 -4.94 -4.81
C PHE A 87 2.86 -5.96 -3.72
N GLY A 88 3.99 -6.64 -3.87
CA GLY A 88 4.50 -7.55 -2.84
C GLY A 88 4.10 -9.00 -3.05
N PHE A 89 3.96 -9.39 -4.32
CA PHE A 89 3.82 -10.79 -4.70
C PHE A 89 5.19 -11.47 -4.77
N GLY A 90 5.20 -12.78 -4.57
CA GLY A 90 6.37 -13.63 -4.71
C GLY A 90 6.47 -14.34 -6.04
N PHE A 91 5.34 -14.55 -6.70
CA PHE A 91 5.24 -15.17 -8.01
C PHE A 91 3.96 -14.72 -8.71
N VAL A 92 3.90 -14.91 -10.02
CA VAL A 92 2.71 -14.58 -10.82
C VAL A 92 2.30 -15.77 -11.66
N GLU A 93 0.99 -15.99 -11.75
CA GLU A 93 0.42 -16.93 -12.71
C GLU A 93 0.09 -16.22 -14.01
N LEU A 94 0.44 -16.87 -15.11
CA LEU A 94 0.14 -16.48 -16.47
C LEU A 94 -0.91 -17.43 -17.03
N GLY A 95 -2.05 -16.90 -17.46
CA GLY A 95 -3.14 -17.69 -18.02
C GLY A 95 -4.43 -17.64 -17.22
N PRO A 96 -5.38 -18.56 -17.47
CA PRO A 96 -5.23 -19.75 -18.32
C PRO A 96 -4.91 -19.44 -19.79
N ILE A 97 -4.07 -20.27 -20.42
CA ILE A 97 -3.64 -20.14 -21.82
C ILE A 97 -4.13 -21.35 -22.61
N THR A 98 -4.78 -21.10 -23.74
CA THR A 98 -5.21 -22.11 -24.72
C THR A 98 -4.49 -21.94 -26.06
N THR A 99 -4.62 -22.93 -26.96
CA THR A 99 -4.01 -22.89 -28.30
C THR A 99 -4.63 -21.81 -29.17
N GLU A 100 -5.94 -21.61 -29.07
CA GLU A 100 -6.72 -20.59 -29.75
C GLU A 100 -7.36 -19.60 -28.75
N PRO A 101 -7.74 -18.38 -29.16
CA PRO A 101 -8.42 -17.43 -28.27
C PRO A 101 -9.78 -17.94 -27.80
N VAL A 102 -10.11 -17.68 -26.53
CA VAL A 102 -11.44 -17.91 -25.95
C VAL A 102 -12.03 -16.55 -25.61
N ILE A 103 -13.07 -16.15 -26.32
CA ILE A 103 -13.66 -14.81 -26.20
C ILE A 103 -15.04 -14.91 -25.54
N ALA A 104 -15.27 -14.11 -24.49
CA ALA A 104 -16.56 -14.01 -23.82
C ALA A 104 -17.09 -12.56 -23.89
N HIS A 105 -18.22 -12.37 -24.56
CA HIS A 105 -18.81 -11.03 -24.73
C HIS A 105 -19.74 -10.61 -23.58
N ALA A 106 -20.24 -11.56 -22.81
CA ALA A 106 -21.11 -11.28 -21.68
C ALA A 106 -20.40 -10.47 -20.58
N PRO A 107 -21.17 -9.67 -19.81
CA PRO A 107 -20.62 -8.85 -18.73
C PRO A 107 -20.13 -9.72 -17.56
N ILE A 108 -19.10 -9.26 -16.87
CA ILE A 108 -18.63 -9.86 -15.62
C ILE A 108 -19.58 -9.41 -14.50
N GLY A 109 -20.27 -10.36 -13.88
CA GLY A 109 -21.11 -10.14 -12.71
C GLY A 109 -20.26 -9.82 -11.47
N ARG A 110 -20.76 -8.94 -10.60
CA ARG A 110 -20.12 -8.62 -9.33
C ARG A 110 -21.17 -8.51 -8.23
N ASP A 111 -21.08 -9.38 -7.24
CA ASP A 111 -21.82 -9.29 -5.99
C ASP A 111 -20.89 -8.69 -4.92
N ALA A 112 -21.17 -7.46 -4.50
CA ALA A 112 -20.37 -6.77 -3.51
C ALA A 112 -20.65 -7.25 -2.07
N ALA A 113 -21.82 -7.86 -1.81
CA ALA A 113 -22.19 -8.36 -0.49
C ALA A 113 -21.56 -9.74 -0.24
N ALA A 114 -21.61 -10.62 -1.24
CA ALA A 114 -20.93 -11.92 -1.19
C ALA A 114 -19.42 -11.84 -1.50
N GLU A 115 -18.92 -10.65 -1.82
CA GLU A 115 -17.57 -10.43 -2.36
C GLU A 115 -17.24 -11.42 -3.49
N ALA A 116 -18.18 -11.57 -4.43
CA ALA A 116 -18.09 -12.56 -5.49
C ALA A 116 -18.01 -11.94 -6.89
N LEU A 117 -17.22 -12.56 -7.76
CA LEU A 117 -17.15 -12.27 -9.19
C LEU A 117 -17.70 -13.46 -9.97
N VAL A 118 -18.55 -13.16 -10.95
CA VAL A 118 -19.11 -14.15 -11.87
C VAL A 118 -18.60 -13.88 -13.27
N TYR A 119 -17.72 -14.74 -13.76
CA TYR A 119 -17.20 -14.64 -15.11
C TYR A 119 -18.07 -15.43 -16.09
N PRO A 120 -18.36 -14.88 -17.29
CA PRO A 120 -19.07 -15.64 -18.32
C PRO A 120 -18.24 -16.78 -18.93
N SER A 121 -16.93 -16.77 -18.71
CA SER A 121 -16.03 -17.88 -19.01
C SER A 121 -14.83 -17.81 -18.07
N ALA A 122 -14.50 -18.91 -17.40
CA ALA A 122 -13.26 -19.02 -16.59
C ALA A 122 -11.99 -18.95 -17.45
N TYR A 123 -12.15 -19.13 -18.76
CA TYR A 123 -11.06 -19.45 -19.66
C TYR A 123 -10.81 -18.35 -20.69
N GLU A 124 -11.40 -17.17 -20.50
CA GLU A 124 -11.21 -16.03 -21.39
C GLU A 124 -9.72 -15.70 -21.54
N ASN A 125 -9.17 -15.80 -22.76
CA ASN A 125 -7.77 -15.54 -23.05
C ASN A 125 -7.52 -15.29 -24.56
N ASP A 126 -6.33 -14.77 -24.89
CA ASP A 126 -5.98 -14.37 -26.28
C ASP A 126 -5.30 -15.47 -27.11
N GLY A 127 -5.14 -16.67 -26.57
CA GLY A 127 -4.38 -17.77 -27.16
C GLY A 127 -2.86 -17.61 -27.06
N VAL A 128 -2.14 -18.73 -27.20
CA VAL A 128 -0.69 -18.81 -27.00
C VAL A 128 0.11 -17.91 -27.94
N ALA A 129 -0.30 -17.79 -29.20
CA ALA A 129 0.43 -17.00 -30.19
C ALA A 129 0.48 -15.51 -29.82
N ALA A 130 -0.62 -14.95 -29.30
CA ALA A 130 -0.66 -13.57 -28.81
C ALA A 130 0.14 -13.41 -27.52
N PHE A 131 0.06 -14.41 -26.64
CA PHE A 131 0.75 -14.43 -25.37
C PHE A 131 2.28 -14.45 -25.54
N VAL A 132 2.81 -15.34 -26.38
CA VAL A 132 4.24 -15.43 -26.69
C VAL A 132 4.76 -14.14 -27.31
N ARG A 133 4.02 -13.52 -28.24
CA ARG A 133 4.41 -12.20 -28.81
C ARG A 133 4.55 -11.12 -27.74
N ARG A 134 3.71 -11.12 -26.72
CA ARG A 134 3.82 -10.16 -25.60
C ARG A 134 5.02 -10.47 -24.71
N LEU A 135 5.23 -11.74 -24.38
CA LEU A 135 6.41 -12.17 -23.62
C LEU A 135 7.70 -11.79 -24.35
N GLN A 136 7.80 -12.02 -25.65
CA GLN A 136 8.98 -11.63 -26.44
C GLN A 136 9.26 -10.12 -26.40
N ARG A 137 8.22 -9.28 -26.45
CA ARG A 137 8.36 -7.82 -26.35
C ARG A 137 8.65 -7.33 -24.93
N GLY A 138 8.22 -8.08 -23.91
CA GLY A 138 8.23 -7.68 -22.50
C GLY A 138 9.17 -8.47 -21.59
N ALA A 139 9.89 -9.48 -22.11
CA ALA A 139 10.71 -10.42 -21.34
C ALA A 139 11.82 -9.74 -20.54
N ALA A 140 12.29 -8.57 -21.00
CA ALA A 140 13.29 -7.80 -20.28
C ALA A 140 12.71 -7.21 -18.98
N GLY A 141 13.12 -7.81 -17.85
CA GLY A 141 13.02 -7.20 -16.52
C GLY A 141 11.80 -7.56 -15.68
N HIS A 142 11.15 -8.70 -15.91
CA HIS A 142 10.23 -9.27 -14.91
C HIS A 142 11.05 -9.93 -13.78
N ARG A 143 10.78 -9.57 -12.52
CA ARG A 143 11.60 -9.99 -11.36
C ARG A 143 11.04 -11.18 -10.60
N LEU A 144 9.77 -11.53 -10.82
CA LEU A 144 9.12 -12.65 -10.14
C LEU A 144 9.07 -13.88 -11.06
N PRO A 145 9.12 -15.11 -10.50
CA PRO A 145 8.83 -16.34 -11.21
C PRO A 145 7.45 -16.28 -11.89
N GLN A 146 7.39 -16.76 -13.13
CA GLN A 146 6.19 -16.79 -13.96
C GLN A 146 5.72 -18.25 -14.10
N LEU A 147 4.57 -18.57 -13.53
CA LEU A 147 3.97 -19.91 -13.57
C LEU A 147 2.87 -19.93 -14.63
N CYS A 148 3.01 -20.77 -15.65
CA CYS A 148 2.07 -20.77 -16.78
C CYS A 148 0.95 -21.79 -16.55
N ARG A 149 -0.29 -21.33 -16.46
CA ARG A 149 -1.47 -22.19 -16.46
C ARG A 149 -1.87 -22.52 -17.89
N VAL A 150 -1.67 -23.77 -18.27
CA VAL A 150 -2.01 -24.29 -19.60
C VAL A 150 -3.25 -25.18 -19.50
N ARG A 151 -4.13 -25.06 -20.49
CA ARG A 151 -5.35 -25.87 -20.56
C ARG A 151 -5.73 -26.19 -22.00
N PRO A 152 -6.44 -27.31 -22.24
CA PRO A 152 -6.95 -27.59 -23.57
C PRO A 152 -8.11 -26.64 -23.90
N MET A 153 -8.47 -26.58 -25.19
CA MET A 153 -9.70 -25.92 -25.60
C MET A 153 -10.92 -26.61 -24.93
N PRO A 154 -11.97 -25.86 -24.54
CA PRO A 154 -13.15 -26.46 -23.93
C PRO A 154 -13.81 -27.53 -24.83
N GLY A 155 -14.19 -28.67 -24.24
CA GLY A 155 -14.90 -29.75 -24.93
C GLY A 155 -14.02 -30.67 -25.78
N ARG A 156 -12.70 -30.63 -25.62
CA ARG A 156 -11.77 -31.52 -26.33
C ARG A 156 -11.79 -32.94 -25.79
N THR A 157 -11.48 -33.92 -26.66
CA THR A 157 -11.18 -35.28 -26.23
C THR A 157 -9.80 -35.34 -25.57
N PRO A 158 -9.52 -36.33 -24.70
CA PRO A 158 -8.22 -36.47 -24.04
C PRO A 158 -7.02 -36.47 -25.00
N GLU A 159 -7.15 -37.11 -26.17
CA GLU A 159 -6.08 -37.22 -27.16
C GLU A 159 -5.75 -35.86 -27.79
N LEU A 160 -6.79 -35.11 -28.19
CA LEU A 160 -6.61 -33.76 -28.72
C LEU A 160 -6.12 -32.79 -27.64
N ALA A 161 -6.63 -32.92 -26.41
CA ALA A 161 -6.20 -32.14 -25.28
C ALA A 161 -4.71 -32.34 -24.98
N LEU A 162 -4.22 -33.58 -25.01
CA LEU A 162 -2.78 -33.88 -24.84
C LEU A 162 -1.92 -33.18 -25.89
N ALA A 163 -2.28 -33.31 -27.17
CA ALA A 163 -1.54 -32.67 -28.26
C ALA A 163 -1.53 -31.13 -28.15
N GLU A 164 -2.64 -30.54 -27.70
CA GLU A 164 -2.71 -29.10 -27.42
C GLU A 164 -1.79 -28.70 -26.25
N LEU A 165 -1.76 -29.46 -25.16
CA LEU A 165 -0.89 -29.18 -24.02
C LEU A 165 0.60 -29.31 -24.37
N GLU A 166 0.98 -30.32 -25.15
CA GLU A 166 2.36 -30.48 -25.64
C GLU A 166 2.81 -29.24 -26.41
N ARG A 167 1.97 -28.75 -27.32
CA ARG A 167 2.23 -27.52 -28.06
C ARG A 167 2.37 -26.31 -27.13
N LEU A 168 1.43 -26.14 -26.20
CA LEU A 168 1.44 -25.01 -25.27
C LEU A 168 2.70 -25.00 -24.41
N MET A 169 3.07 -26.14 -23.83
CA MET A 169 4.27 -26.26 -23.00
C MET A 169 5.55 -26.04 -23.82
N THR A 170 5.61 -26.54 -25.06
CA THR A 170 6.74 -26.30 -25.96
C THR A 170 6.93 -24.80 -26.24
N GLU A 171 5.86 -24.10 -26.60
CA GLU A 171 5.92 -22.67 -26.94
C GLU A 171 6.22 -21.78 -25.71
N LEU A 172 5.76 -22.17 -24.52
CA LEU A 172 5.88 -21.38 -23.30
C LEU A 172 7.10 -21.73 -22.43
N ALA A 173 7.71 -22.91 -22.62
CA ALA A 173 8.86 -23.36 -21.86
C ALA A 173 9.96 -22.29 -21.72
N PRO A 174 10.38 -21.57 -22.79
CA PRO A 174 11.44 -20.56 -22.67
C PRO A 174 11.16 -19.43 -21.67
N TYR A 175 9.89 -19.22 -21.28
CA TYR A 175 9.46 -18.12 -20.41
C TYR A 175 8.92 -18.59 -19.05
N ALA A 176 8.49 -19.85 -18.96
CA ALA A 176 7.84 -20.41 -17.78
C ALA A 176 8.86 -20.94 -16.77
N ALA A 177 8.69 -20.54 -15.50
CA ALA A 177 9.38 -21.15 -14.37
C ALA A 177 8.79 -22.52 -13.99
N GLY A 178 7.51 -22.75 -14.31
CA GLY A 178 6.79 -24.00 -14.11
C GLY A 178 5.38 -23.95 -14.71
N PHE A 179 4.66 -25.07 -14.67
CA PHE A 179 3.35 -25.19 -15.32
C PHE A 179 2.25 -25.67 -14.38
N TYR A 180 1.08 -25.04 -14.48
CA TYR A 180 -0.16 -25.57 -13.93
C TYR A 180 -0.93 -26.29 -15.05
N ILE A 181 -1.26 -27.55 -14.82
CA ILE A 181 -1.96 -28.41 -15.76
C ILE A 181 -3.44 -28.38 -15.42
N ASP A 182 -4.22 -27.63 -16.21
CA ASP A 182 -5.65 -27.42 -16.00
C ASP A 182 -6.47 -28.18 -17.04
N GLY A 183 -7.09 -29.29 -16.61
CA GLY A 183 -7.99 -30.10 -17.44
C GLY A 183 -9.10 -30.81 -16.66
N LEU A 184 -9.06 -30.78 -15.32
CA LEU A 184 -10.04 -31.49 -14.48
C LEU A 184 -11.45 -30.90 -14.58
N ALA A 185 -11.58 -29.69 -15.11
CA ALA A 185 -12.87 -29.04 -15.36
C ALA A 185 -13.62 -29.55 -16.60
N GLU A 186 -13.00 -30.37 -17.46
CA GLU A 186 -13.63 -30.90 -18.68
C GLU A 186 -14.67 -32.01 -18.41
N GLY A 187 -14.89 -32.36 -17.14
CA GLY A 187 -15.95 -33.30 -16.74
C GLY A 187 -15.62 -34.78 -16.95
N TRP A 188 -14.41 -35.12 -17.37
CA TRP A 188 -13.95 -36.50 -17.58
C TRP A 188 -14.01 -37.36 -16.31
N SER A 189 -14.23 -38.67 -16.44
CA SER A 189 -14.16 -39.59 -15.29
C SER A 189 -12.75 -39.59 -14.66
N VAL A 190 -12.63 -40.09 -13.43
CA VAL A 190 -11.33 -40.12 -12.72
C VAL A 190 -10.30 -40.98 -13.49
N GLU A 191 -10.75 -42.05 -14.12
CA GLU A 191 -9.93 -42.98 -14.90
C GLU A 191 -9.40 -42.29 -16.18
N VAL A 192 -10.26 -41.55 -16.88
CA VAL A 192 -9.85 -40.79 -18.06
C VAL A 192 -8.92 -39.65 -17.69
N ALA A 193 -9.25 -38.90 -16.62
CA ALA A 193 -8.42 -37.79 -16.15
C ALA A 193 -7.04 -38.25 -15.67
N SER A 194 -6.95 -39.37 -14.94
CA SER A 194 -5.67 -39.93 -14.46
C SER A 194 -4.79 -40.45 -15.60
N ALA A 195 -5.38 -41.13 -16.59
CA ALA A 195 -4.66 -41.55 -17.79
C ALA A 195 -4.12 -40.35 -18.57
N TRP A 196 -4.94 -39.33 -18.79
CA TRP A 196 -4.55 -38.10 -19.48
C TRP A 196 -3.46 -37.32 -18.73
N LEU A 197 -3.57 -37.19 -17.40
CA LEU A 197 -2.54 -36.56 -16.57
C LEU A 197 -1.21 -37.32 -16.63
N THR A 198 -1.25 -38.66 -16.62
CA THR A 198 -0.05 -39.49 -16.74
C THR A 198 0.65 -39.28 -18.10
N GLN A 199 -0.11 -39.25 -19.19
CA GLN A 199 0.43 -38.98 -20.53
C GLN A 199 0.97 -37.54 -20.63
N THR A 200 0.24 -36.56 -20.10
CA THR A 200 0.66 -35.16 -20.07
C THR A 200 1.98 -34.99 -19.33
N GLN A 201 2.14 -35.69 -18.21
CA GLN A 201 3.36 -35.67 -17.42
C GLN A 201 4.55 -36.26 -18.19
N GLN A 202 4.36 -37.38 -18.89
CA GLN A 202 5.40 -37.99 -19.72
C GLN A 202 5.81 -37.05 -20.84
N ALA A 203 4.85 -36.42 -21.51
CA ALA A 203 5.11 -35.48 -22.57
C ALA A 203 5.84 -34.21 -22.07
N ALA A 204 5.44 -33.69 -20.90
CA ALA A 204 6.07 -32.55 -20.27
C ALA A 204 7.57 -32.78 -19.96
N ARG A 205 7.98 -34.01 -19.62
CA ARG A 205 9.40 -34.35 -19.45
C ARG A 205 10.21 -34.16 -20.73
N ALA A 206 9.61 -34.37 -21.89
CA ALA A 206 10.26 -34.20 -23.18
C ALA A 206 10.33 -32.73 -23.61
N VAL A 207 9.21 -32.00 -23.51
CA VAL A 207 9.09 -30.63 -24.06
C VAL A 207 9.49 -29.52 -23.08
N ALA A 208 9.43 -29.80 -21.78
CA ALA A 208 9.69 -28.84 -20.71
C ALA A 208 10.57 -29.44 -19.59
N PRO A 209 11.75 -30.03 -19.91
CA PRO A 209 12.55 -30.77 -18.94
C PRO A 209 12.96 -29.91 -17.75
N GLY A 210 12.87 -30.48 -16.54
CA GLY A 210 13.27 -29.84 -15.28
C GLY A 210 12.32 -28.77 -14.74
N ARG A 211 11.22 -28.46 -15.45
CA ARG A 211 10.21 -27.51 -14.94
C ARG A 211 9.20 -28.22 -14.04
N PRO A 212 8.90 -27.67 -12.85
CA PRO A 212 7.90 -28.25 -11.97
C PRO A 212 6.49 -28.19 -12.58
N LEU A 213 5.70 -29.22 -12.28
CA LEU A 213 4.35 -29.43 -12.78
C LEU A 213 3.39 -29.55 -11.61
N TRP A 214 2.32 -28.76 -11.64
CA TRP A 214 1.24 -28.83 -10.66
C TRP A 214 -0.08 -29.22 -11.33
N VAL A 215 -0.83 -30.14 -10.71
CA VAL A 215 -2.20 -30.44 -11.13
C VAL A 215 -3.11 -29.29 -10.65
N TYR A 216 -3.83 -28.65 -11.56
CA TYR A 216 -4.81 -27.63 -11.18
C TYR A 216 -6.16 -28.29 -10.86
N VAL A 217 -6.62 -28.11 -9.62
CA VAL A 217 -7.83 -28.71 -9.05
C VAL A 217 -8.85 -27.59 -8.78
N PRO A 218 -9.96 -27.53 -9.53
CA PRO A 218 -11.06 -26.62 -9.23
C PRO A 218 -11.67 -26.88 -7.85
N VAL A 219 -12.08 -25.84 -7.12
CA VAL A 219 -12.70 -25.99 -5.78
C VAL A 219 -13.99 -26.80 -5.78
N ASP A 220 -14.68 -26.89 -6.91
CA ASP A 220 -15.88 -27.68 -7.14
C ASP A 220 -15.59 -29.15 -7.56
N TYR A 221 -14.32 -29.59 -7.57
CA TYR A 221 -13.96 -30.97 -7.94
C TYR A 221 -14.37 -32.02 -6.89
N GLY A 222 -14.42 -31.62 -5.60
CA GLY A 222 -14.80 -32.47 -4.48
C GLY A 222 -13.67 -33.33 -3.90
N THR A 223 -13.65 -33.50 -2.58
CA THR A 223 -12.59 -34.18 -1.83
C THR A 223 -12.52 -35.68 -2.13
N GLU A 224 -13.66 -36.38 -2.22
CA GLU A 224 -13.70 -37.81 -2.51
C GLU A 224 -13.19 -38.15 -3.92
N ARG A 225 -13.59 -37.34 -4.90
CA ARG A 225 -13.12 -37.48 -6.28
C ARG A 225 -11.64 -37.18 -6.38
N LEU A 226 -11.16 -36.17 -5.65
CA LEU A 226 -9.73 -35.88 -5.55
C LEU A 226 -8.95 -37.03 -4.92
N ALA A 227 -9.42 -37.62 -3.82
CA ALA A 227 -8.76 -38.76 -3.19
C ALA A 227 -8.59 -39.94 -4.14
N ARG A 228 -9.63 -40.28 -4.92
CA ARG A 228 -9.56 -41.32 -5.95
C ARG A 228 -8.59 -40.98 -7.07
N LEU A 229 -8.56 -39.72 -7.51
CA LEU A 229 -7.60 -39.27 -8.51
C LEU A 229 -6.17 -39.43 -8.00
N LEU A 230 -5.86 -38.95 -6.80
CA LEU A 230 -4.52 -39.03 -6.22
C LEU A 230 -4.05 -40.47 -6.04
N ALA A 231 -4.95 -41.39 -5.65
CA ALA A 231 -4.62 -42.81 -5.53
C ALA A 231 -4.23 -43.47 -6.85
N SER A 232 -4.62 -42.89 -7.99
CA SER A 232 -4.30 -43.37 -9.34
C SER A 232 -3.07 -42.71 -9.98
N LEU A 233 -2.54 -41.65 -9.37
CA LEU A 233 -1.39 -40.91 -9.91
C LEU A 233 -0.09 -41.36 -9.23
N ASP A 234 1.00 -41.39 -10.00
CA ASP A 234 2.34 -41.48 -9.43
C ASP A 234 2.69 -40.14 -8.75
N ALA A 235 2.69 -40.12 -7.42
CA ALA A 235 2.98 -38.90 -6.66
C ALA A 235 4.40 -38.36 -6.91
N ALA A 236 5.38 -39.20 -7.25
CA ALA A 236 6.75 -38.78 -7.54
C ALA A 236 6.89 -38.10 -8.91
N ALA A 237 5.88 -38.24 -9.76
CA ALA A 237 5.85 -37.68 -11.11
C ALA A 237 5.46 -36.19 -11.14
N TRP A 238 4.93 -35.66 -10.03
CA TRP A 238 4.36 -34.33 -9.89
C TRP A 238 5.07 -33.50 -8.82
N SER A 239 5.13 -32.19 -9.03
CA SER A 239 5.68 -31.24 -8.04
C SER A 239 4.63 -30.84 -7.00
N GLY A 240 3.35 -30.88 -7.38
CA GLY A 240 2.24 -30.80 -6.45
C GLY A 240 0.90 -30.47 -7.10
N ALA A 241 0.07 -29.68 -6.40
CA ALA A 241 -1.23 -29.26 -6.90
C ALA A 241 -1.56 -27.79 -6.57
N VAL A 242 -2.43 -27.20 -7.39
CA VAL A 242 -3.03 -25.89 -7.18
C VAL A 242 -4.52 -26.06 -6.93
N VAL A 243 -5.05 -25.56 -5.82
CA VAL A 243 -6.50 -25.52 -5.55
C VAL A 243 -7.02 -24.16 -6.00
N GLY A 244 -7.74 -24.08 -7.12
CA GLY A 244 -8.15 -22.80 -7.70
C GLY A 244 -9.66 -22.65 -7.87
N ASP A 245 -10.09 -21.50 -8.39
CA ASP A 245 -11.50 -21.11 -8.47
C ASP A 245 -12.40 -22.12 -9.20
N ALA A 246 -13.69 -22.07 -8.88
CA ALA A 246 -14.71 -23.00 -9.38
C ALA A 246 -14.85 -22.92 -10.90
N ALA A 247 -15.00 -24.06 -11.56
CA ALA A 247 -15.02 -24.15 -13.01
C ALA A 247 -16.43 -24.25 -13.63
N GLY A 248 -17.47 -24.66 -12.87
CA GLY A 248 -18.86 -24.57 -13.36
C GLY A 248 -19.98 -25.17 -12.48
N GLY A 249 -21.15 -24.52 -12.52
CA GLY A 249 -22.50 -25.12 -12.44
C GLY A 249 -23.13 -25.51 -11.09
N GLY A 250 -22.36 -25.71 -10.02
CA GLY A 250 -22.88 -26.28 -8.77
C GLY A 250 -23.49 -25.31 -7.75
N LEU A 251 -23.16 -24.02 -7.82
CA LEU A 251 -23.77 -22.98 -6.99
C LEU A 251 -24.80 -22.25 -7.85
N ALA A 252 -26.08 -22.51 -7.61
CA ALA A 252 -27.15 -21.69 -8.18
C ALA A 252 -26.84 -20.22 -7.87
N PRO A 253 -26.73 -19.33 -8.88
CA PRO A 253 -26.65 -17.90 -8.58
C PRO A 253 -27.91 -17.53 -7.82
N THR A 254 -27.76 -17.05 -6.59
CA THR A 254 -28.87 -16.43 -5.82
C THR A 254 -29.34 -15.12 -6.46
N CYS A 255 -28.66 -14.66 -7.52
CA CYS A 255 -28.99 -13.44 -8.23
C CYS A 255 -29.64 -13.74 -9.58
N ALA A 256 -30.87 -13.25 -9.73
CA ALA A 256 -31.42 -12.96 -11.05
C ALA A 256 -30.50 -11.96 -11.76
N PRO A 257 -30.23 -12.13 -13.07
CA PRO A 257 -29.51 -11.13 -13.84
C PRO A 257 -30.23 -9.77 -13.78
N PRO A 258 -29.52 -8.63 -13.77
CA PRO A 258 -30.14 -7.32 -13.86
C PRO A 258 -30.97 -7.22 -15.16
N PRO A 259 -32.10 -6.50 -15.16
CA PRO A 259 -32.92 -6.37 -16.36
C PRO A 259 -32.08 -5.77 -17.49
N ALA A 260 -32.06 -6.46 -18.63
CA ALA A 260 -31.38 -5.99 -19.82
C ALA A 260 -31.96 -4.64 -20.24
N VAL A 261 -31.10 -3.63 -20.38
CA VAL A 261 -31.45 -2.42 -21.12
C VAL A 261 -31.60 -2.85 -22.58
N PRO A 262 -32.76 -2.65 -23.23
CA PRO A 262 -32.96 -3.09 -24.60
C PRO A 262 -32.07 -2.26 -25.54
N LEU A 263 -30.98 -2.85 -26.02
CA LEU A 263 -30.24 -2.33 -27.15
C LEU A 263 -30.86 -2.90 -28.42
N ALA A 264 -31.13 -2.02 -29.39
CA ALA A 264 -31.78 -2.33 -30.66
C ALA A 264 -31.18 -3.56 -31.36
N ALA A 265 -32.06 -4.39 -31.92
CA ALA A 265 -31.74 -5.66 -32.56
C ALA A 265 -30.68 -5.52 -33.66
N ALA A 266 -29.58 -6.26 -33.52
CA ALA A 266 -28.62 -6.51 -34.59
C ALA A 266 -29.10 -7.74 -35.42
N PRO A 267 -28.89 -7.74 -36.74
CA PRO A 267 -29.44 -8.76 -37.63
C PRO A 267 -28.73 -10.12 -37.48
N ALA A 268 -29.51 -11.17 -37.68
CA ALA A 268 -29.13 -12.57 -37.53
C ALA A 268 -28.02 -13.00 -38.51
N ALA A 269 -26.97 -13.66 -38.00
CA ALA A 269 -26.07 -14.46 -38.81
C ALA A 269 -25.47 -15.64 -38.01
N ALA A 270 -25.62 -16.82 -38.61
CA ALA A 270 -24.95 -18.11 -38.37
C ALA A 270 -25.08 -18.80 -37.00
N SER A 271 -25.53 -20.06 -37.07
CA SER A 271 -25.76 -21.02 -35.99
C SER A 271 -24.53 -21.25 -35.10
N THR A 272 -24.54 -20.67 -33.91
CA THR A 272 -23.67 -21.02 -32.79
C THR A 272 -24.19 -22.30 -32.12
N PRO A 273 -23.34 -23.27 -31.75
CA PRO A 273 -23.76 -24.37 -30.87
C PRO A 273 -24.26 -23.80 -29.53
N PRO A 274 -25.18 -24.50 -28.83
CA PRO A 274 -25.73 -24.01 -27.56
C PRO A 274 -24.60 -23.80 -26.56
N ALA A 275 -24.49 -22.59 -26.02
CA ALA A 275 -23.53 -22.25 -24.98
C ALA A 275 -23.73 -23.18 -23.76
N PRO A 276 -22.71 -23.91 -23.29
CA PRO A 276 -22.84 -24.59 -22.00
C PRO A 276 -22.89 -23.53 -20.90
N ALA A 277 -23.68 -23.79 -19.86
CA ALA A 277 -23.86 -22.92 -18.71
C ALA A 277 -22.53 -22.67 -17.97
N ALA A 278 -21.85 -21.56 -18.27
CA ALA A 278 -20.58 -21.18 -17.66
C ALA A 278 -20.75 -19.92 -16.80
N ALA A 279 -21.02 -20.10 -15.51
CA ALA A 279 -20.91 -19.05 -14.49
C ALA A 279 -19.84 -19.50 -13.49
N VAL A 280 -18.67 -18.88 -13.56
CA VAL A 280 -17.53 -19.15 -12.67
C VAL A 280 -17.60 -18.21 -11.50
N LEU A 281 -17.70 -18.77 -10.29
CA LEU A 281 -17.80 -18.02 -9.05
C LEU A 281 -16.44 -17.97 -8.35
N ALA A 282 -15.85 -16.78 -8.28
CA ALA A 282 -14.77 -16.49 -7.35
C ALA A 282 -15.38 -15.72 -6.18
N ALA A 283 -15.63 -16.39 -5.06
CA ALA A 283 -16.30 -15.84 -3.87
C ALA A 283 -15.41 -15.91 -2.62
N ALA A 284 -15.82 -15.19 -1.57
CA ALA A 284 -15.17 -15.23 -0.26
C ALA A 284 -15.43 -16.52 0.55
N ASP A 285 -15.94 -17.58 -0.07
CA ASP A 285 -16.11 -18.87 0.60
C ASP A 285 -14.80 -19.67 0.59
N LEU A 286 -14.20 -19.78 1.77
CA LEU A 286 -12.93 -20.45 1.99
C LEU A 286 -13.08 -21.97 2.21
N ALA A 287 -14.28 -22.45 2.56
CA ALA A 287 -14.47 -23.82 3.04
C ALA A 287 -14.09 -24.89 2.00
N PRO A 288 -14.49 -24.78 0.72
CA PRO A 288 -14.07 -25.75 -0.30
C PRO A 288 -12.55 -25.79 -0.50
N ALA A 289 -11.91 -24.62 -0.51
CA ALA A 289 -10.46 -24.51 -0.66
C ALA A 289 -9.70 -25.15 0.52
N LEU A 290 -10.17 -24.93 1.76
CA LEU A 290 -9.62 -25.58 2.94
C LEU A 290 -9.75 -27.09 2.89
N ALA A 291 -10.93 -27.61 2.54
CA ALA A 291 -11.18 -29.04 2.48
C ALA A 291 -10.26 -29.75 1.47
N LEU A 292 -10.11 -29.20 0.26
CA LEU A 292 -9.21 -29.75 -0.75
C LEU A 292 -7.74 -29.60 -0.38
N THR A 293 -7.35 -28.47 0.22
CA THR A 293 -5.96 -28.25 0.70
C THR A 293 -5.57 -29.28 1.75
N SER A 294 -6.43 -29.50 2.75
CA SER A 294 -6.22 -30.52 3.78
C SER A 294 -6.17 -31.92 3.18
N GLN A 295 -7.07 -32.24 2.24
CA GLN A 295 -7.07 -33.54 1.55
C GLN A 295 -5.77 -33.78 0.77
N LEU A 296 -5.27 -32.77 0.06
CA LEU A 296 -3.99 -32.84 -0.67
C LEU A 296 -2.83 -33.06 0.28
N ARG A 297 -2.73 -32.27 1.35
CA ARG A 297 -1.64 -32.43 2.32
C ARG A 297 -1.65 -33.79 3.00
N ALA A 298 -2.84 -34.33 3.30
CA ALA A 298 -2.99 -35.66 3.88
C ALA A 298 -2.61 -36.79 2.90
N SER A 299 -3.01 -36.67 1.64
CA SER A 299 -2.82 -37.74 0.63
C SER A 299 -1.43 -37.71 -0.01
N ALA A 300 -0.82 -36.52 -0.12
CA ALA A 300 0.48 -36.31 -0.74
C ALA A 300 1.35 -35.33 0.08
N PRO A 301 1.93 -35.77 1.22
CA PRO A 301 2.65 -34.88 2.14
C PRO A 301 3.87 -34.18 1.53
N GLY A 302 4.49 -34.75 0.49
CA GLY A 302 5.65 -34.18 -0.19
C GLY A 302 5.32 -33.20 -1.33
N TRP A 303 4.04 -33.05 -1.69
CA TRP A 303 3.64 -32.12 -2.74
C TRP A 303 3.70 -30.68 -2.27
N THR A 304 4.10 -29.78 -3.17
CA THR A 304 3.91 -28.35 -2.99
C THR A 304 2.46 -27.98 -3.30
N VAL A 305 1.74 -27.47 -2.33
CA VAL A 305 0.31 -27.12 -2.44
C VAL A 305 0.15 -25.60 -2.51
N ILE A 306 -0.48 -25.12 -3.58
CA ILE A 306 -0.79 -23.69 -3.76
C ILE A 306 -2.30 -23.49 -3.68
N ALA A 307 -2.77 -22.68 -2.72
CA ALA A 307 -4.20 -22.37 -2.58
C ALA A 307 -4.54 -21.04 -3.28
N ALA A 308 -5.26 -21.11 -4.39
CA ALA A 308 -5.55 -20.01 -5.32
C ALA A 308 -7.03 -19.58 -5.32
N ALA A 309 -7.79 -19.90 -4.28
CA ALA A 309 -9.22 -19.59 -4.18
C ALA A 309 -9.59 -19.07 -2.77
N GLY A 310 -10.54 -18.13 -2.70
CA GLY A 310 -11.19 -17.71 -1.45
C GLY A 310 -10.42 -16.74 -0.53
N VAL A 311 -9.21 -16.29 -0.89
CA VAL A 311 -8.40 -15.41 -0.02
C VAL A 311 -8.79 -13.94 -0.16
N HIS A 312 -9.49 -13.39 0.83
CA HIS A 312 -9.99 -12.02 0.84
C HIS A 312 -9.39 -11.15 1.97
N GLN A 313 -8.88 -11.77 3.02
CA GLN A 313 -8.19 -11.09 4.11
C GLN A 313 -6.98 -11.91 4.60
N PRO A 314 -6.07 -11.33 5.41
CA PRO A 314 -4.91 -12.06 5.90
C PRO A 314 -5.23 -13.34 6.66
N ASP A 315 -6.33 -13.39 7.41
CA ASP A 315 -6.74 -14.58 8.15
C ASP A 315 -7.02 -15.79 7.22
N ASP A 316 -7.66 -15.55 6.06
CA ASP A 316 -7.97 -16.62 5.10
C ASP A 316 -6.67 -17.28 4.60
N ALA A 317 -5.65 -16.47 4.32
CA ALA A 317 -4.34 -16.96 3.93
C ALA A 317 -3.67 -17.77 5.04
N LEU A 318 -3.72 -17.29 6.29
CA LEU A 318 -3.17 -18.03 7.43
C LEU A 318 -3.86 -19.37 7.63
N ARG A 319 -5.19 -19.44 7.46
CA ARG A 319 -5.96 -20.69 7.58
C ARG A 319 -5.59 -21.69 6.49
N LEU A 320 -5.40 -21.25 5.24
CA LEU A 320 -4.95 -22.14 4.15
C LEU A 320 -3.52 -22.63 4.37
N LEU A 321 -2.62 -21.76 4.82
CA LEU A 321 -1.25 -22.16 5.17
C LEU A 321 -1.26 -23.18 6.32
N ALA A 322 -2.09 -22.97 7.34
CA ALA A 322 -2.26 -23.90 8.46
C ALA A 322 -2.90 -25.24 8.02
N ALA A 323 -3.79 -25.22 7.02
CA ALA A 323 -4.37 -26.43 6.42
C ALA A 323 -3.37 -27.21 5.55
N GLY A 324 -2.17 -26.66 5.31
CA GLY A 324 -1.08 -27.32 4.61
C GLY A 324 -0.76 -26.75 3.23
N ALA A 325 -1.25 -25.57 2.86
CA ALA A 325 -0.73 -24.86 1.69
C ALA A 325 0.69 -24.33 1.96
N ASP A 326 1.56 -24.37 0.96
CA ASP A 326 2.89 -23.76 0.99
C ASP A 326 2.85 -22.29 0.52
N ALA A 327 1.88 -21.97 -0.32
CA ALA A 327 1.62 -20.62 -0.81
C ALA A 327 0.14 -20.39 -1.10
N VAL A 328 -0.24 -19.12 -1.19
CA VAL A 328 -1.59 -18.69 -1.59
C VAL A 328 -1.53 -17.80 -2.82
N GLN A 329 -2.58 -17.78 -3.65
CA GLN A 329 -2.72 -16.83 -4.76
C GLN A 329 -3.97 -15.97 -4.62
N LEU A 330 -3.85 -14.71 -5.02
CA LEU A 330 -4.94 -13.73 -4.93
C LEU A 330 -5.63 -13.54 -6.28
N HIS A 331 -6.96 -13.59 -6.26
CA HIS A 331 -7.83 -13.30 -7.39
C HIS A 331 -8.92 -12.27 -6.99
N SER A 332 -10.17 -12.70 -6.75
CA SER A 332 -11.30 -11.85 -6.34
C SER A 332 -10.98 -11.00 -5.10
N GLY A 333 -10.28 -11.57 -4.12
CA GLY A 333 -9.89 -10.85 -2.91
C GLY A 333 -9.09 -9.57 -3.17
N LEU A 334 -8.25 -9.54 -4.22
CA LEU A 334 -7.51 -8.31 -4.58
C LEU A 334 -8.46 -7.20 -5.06
N VAL A 335 -9.57 -7.56 -5.73
CA VAL A 335 -10.59 -6.62 -6.20
C VAL A 335 -11.39 -6.05 -5.03
N PHE A 336 -11.76 -6.87 -4.04
CA PHE A 336 -12.60 -6.39 -2.93
C PHE A 336 -11.78 -5.75 -1.80
N ALA A 337 -10.68 -6.38 -1.39
CA ALA A 337 -9.82 -5.92 -0.31
C ALA A 337 -8.82 -4.85 -0.75
N GLY A 338 -8.42 -4.86 -2.02
CA GLY A 338 -7.53 -3.88 -2.60
C GLY A 338 -6.05 -4.29 -2.63
N PRO A 339 -5.21 -3.45 -3.26
CA PRO A 339 -3.80 -3.72 -3.56
C PRO A 339 -2.87 -3.83 -2.34
N GLY A 340 -3.29 -3.47 -1.13
CA GLY A 340 -2.50 -3.69 0.09
C GLY A 340 -2.63 -5.10 0.67
N LEU A 341 -3.55 -5.93 0.16
CA LEU A 341 -3.78 -7.29 0.65
C LEU A 341 -2.51 -8.18 0.66
N PRO A 342 -1.64 -8.22 -0.39
CA PRO A 342 -0.43 -9.04 -0.35
C PRO A 342 0.52 -8.65 0.78
N LYS A 343 0.72 -7.34 0.99
CA LYS A 343 1.53 -6.81 2.09
C LYS A 343 0.97 -7.22 3.45
N ARG A 344 -0.34 -7.09 3.65
CA ARG A 344 -1.00 -7.45 4.91
C ARG A 344 -0.94 -8.94 5.21
N ILE A 345 -1.04 -9.80 4.19
CA ILE A 345 -0.80 -11.24 4.31
C ILE A 345 0.66 -11.49 4.71
N GLY A 346 1.62 -10.86 4.03
CA GLY A 346 3.03 -10.96 4.37
C GLY A 346 3.34 -10.55 5.81
N GLU A 347 2.77 -9.46 6.30
CA GLU A 347 2.89 -9.03 7.70
C GLU A 347 2.32 -10.06 8.68
N ALA A 348 1.17 -10.67 8.36
CA ALA A 348 0.54 -11.71 9.18
C ALA A 348 1.37 -13.01 9.23
N VAL A 349 1.86 -13.47 8.07
CA VAL A 349 2.74 -14.65 7.98
C VAL A 349 4.06 -14.40 8.71
N LEU A 350 4.65 -13.21 8.53
CA LEU A 350 5.88 -12.82 9.21
C LEU A 350 5.69 -12.84 10.73
N TYR A 351 4.58 -12.29 11.21
CA TYR A 351 4.23 -12.30 12.63
C TYR A 351 4.17 -13.73 13.18
N GLU A 352 3.47 -14.65 12.50
CA GLU A 352 3.40 -16.07 12.93
C GLU A 352 4.78 -16.75 12.96
N ARG A 353 5.66 -16.45 11.99
CA ARG A 353 7.02 -17.01 11.95
C ARG A 353 7.93 -16.51 13.08
N VAL A 354 7.70 -15.28 13.59
CA VAL A 354 8.57 -14.65 14.59
C VAL A 354 7.99 -14.58 16.00
N SER A 355 6.68 -14.80 16.17
CA SER A 355 5.96 -14.69 17.45
C SER A 355 6.52 -15.64 18.51
N GLY A 356 6.90 -16.87 18.11
CA GLY A 356 7.50 -17.87 19.00
C GLY A 356 8.99 -17.68 19.31
N GLN A 357 9.66 -16.70 18.70
CA GLN A 357 11.10 -16.50 18.88
C GLN A 357 11.37 -15.53 20.05
N ALA A 358 12.46 -15.71 20.79
CA ALA A 358 12.86 -14.76 21.84
C ALA A 358 13.10 -13.35 21.28
N ALA A 359 12.64 -12.31 21.98
CA ALA A 359 12.84 -10.93 21.56
C ALA A 359 14.32 -10.53 21.67
N PRO A 360 14.88 -9.83 20.67
CA PRO A 360 16.24 -9.31 20.82
C PRO A 360 16.26 -8.30 21.98
N PRO A 361 17.38 -8.22 22.73
CA PRO A 361 17.48 -7.28 23.84
C PRO A 361 17.32 -5.84 23.33
N PRO A 362 16.76 -4.94 24.17
CA PRO A 362 16.62 -3.54 23.80
C PRO A 362 18.00 -2.93 23.52
N PRO A 363 18.16 -2.13 22.45
CA PRO A 363 19.44 -1.50 22.17
C PRO A 363 19.79 -0.45 23.24
N SER A 364 21.09 -0.23 23.45
CA SER A 364 21.57 0.88 24.28
C SER A 364 20.97 2.21 23.82
N TYR A 365 20.64 3.08 24.78
CA TYR A 365 20.08 4.41 24.54
C TYR A 365 20.93 5.22 23.56
N TRP A 366 22.25 5.22 23.75
CA TRP A 366 23.21 6.03 22.99
C TRP A 366 23.57 5.49 21.61
N ARG A 367 22.94 4.38 21.17
CA ARG A 367 23.26 3.77 19.89
C ARG A 367 22.82 4.65 18.72
N ASN A 368 21.54 5.01 18.69
CA ASN A 368 20.91 5.83 17.65
C ASN A 368 19.64 6.52 18.15
N TRP A 369 18.72 5.77 18.74
CA TRP A 369 17.39 6.28 19.12
C TRP A 369 17.42 7.30 20.25
N GLY A 370 18.32 7.17 21.23
CA GLY A 370 18.46 8.17 22.29
C GLY A 370 18.90 9.54 21.77
N TRP A 371 19.79 9.58 20.77
CA TRP A 371 20.19 10.85 20.13
C TRP A 371 19.03 11.55 19.44
N MET A 372 18.15 10.79 18.76
CA MET A 372 16.94 11.37 18.19
C MET A 372 15.92 11.77 19.26
N SER A 373 15.79 11.01 20.35
CA SER A 373 14.93 11.42 21.47
C SER A 373 15.40 12.75 22.06
N LEU A 374 16.72 12.94 22.23
CA LEU A 374 17.31 14.21 22.66
C LEU A 374 17.08 15.33 21.66
N MET A 375 17.24 15.06 20.37
CA MET A 375 16.92 16.00 19.30
C MET A 375 15.45 16.47 19.38
N GLY A 376 14.51 15.53 19.56
CA GLY A 376 13.10 15.84 19.75
C GLY A 376 12.85 16.72 20.99
N CYS A 377 13.48 16.39 22.12
CA CYS A 377 13.42 17.21 23.34
C CYS A 377 13.99 18.61 23.14
N ALA A 378 15.15 18.73 22.50
CA ALA A 378 15.79 20.01 22.23
C ALA A 378 14.96 20.88 21.26
N MET A 379 14.32 20.26 20.25
CA MET A 379 13.37 20.94 19.36
C MET A 379 12.14 21.46 20.11
N MET A 380 11.57 20.68 21.03
CA MET A 380 10.45 21.14 21.87
C MET A 380 10.86 22.32 22.76
N LEU A 381 12.02 22.24 23.41
CA LEU A 381 12.55 23.31 24.25
C LEU A 381 12.84 24.58 23.44
N GLY A 382 13.49 24.43 22.28
CA GLY A 382 13.79 25.54 21.37
C GLY A 382 12.52 26.20 20.85
N GLY A 383 11.51 25.42 20.45
CA GLY A 383 10.21 25.95 20.04
C GLY A 383 9.48 26.66 21.18
N TRP A 384 9.50 26.13 22.41
CA TRP A 384 8.92 26.82 23.56
C TRP A 384 9.63 28.15 23.88
N LEU A 385 10.97 28.18 23.81
CA LEU A 385 11.74 29.41 24.01
C LEU A 385 11.48 30.43 22.90
N ALA A 386 11.43 29.97 21.63
CA ALA A 386 11.09 30.83 20.49
C ALA A 386 9.68 31.41 20.62
N TRP A 387 8.71 30.63 21.11
CA TRP A 387 7.36 31.09 21.41
C TRP A 387 7.38 32.18 22.50
N LEU A 388 8.11 31.97 23.60
CA LEU A 388 8.23 32.94 24.69
C LEU A 388 8.85 34.25 24.21
N ILE A 389 9.91 34.17 23.41
CA ILE A 389 10.56 35.33 22.79
C ILE A 389 9.57 36.05 21.88
N ALA A 390 8.91 35.34 20.95
CA ALA A 390 7.98 35.96 20.01
C ALA A 390 6.75 36.60 20.69
N ALA A 391 6.32 36.05 21.83
CA ALA A 391 5.22 36.60 22.63
C ALA A 391 5.63 37.83 23.48
N THR A 392 6.92 38.05 23.74
CA THR A 392 7.41 39.12 24.62
C THR A 392 8.20 40.19 23.88
N THR A 393 9.24 39.77 23.16
CA THR A 393 10.16 40.60 22.38
C THR A 393 10.14 40.14 20.94
N VAL A 394 9.41 40.87 20.10
CA VAL A 394 9.28 40.55 18.67
C VAL A 394 10.62 40.68 17.95
N LEU A 395 11.44 41.69 18.29
CA LEU A 395 12.79 41.89 17.74
C LEU A 395 13.85 41.53 18.77
N LEU A 396 14.86 40.78 18.33
CA LEU A 396 16.03 40.46 19.12
C LEU A 396 17.12 41.54 18.94
N PRO A 397 18.10 41.64 19.86
CA PRO A 397 19.12 42.70 19.78
C PRO A 397 19.87 42.74 18.44
N TYR A 398 20.16 41.57 17.84
CA TYR A 398 20.80 41.47 16.54
C TYR A 398 19.87 41.83 15.37
N ASP A 399 18.54 41.67 15.53
CA ASP A 399 17.55 42.18 14.58
C ASP A 399 17.58 43.71 14.55
N GLU A 400 17.60 44.33 15.74
CA GLU A 400 17.67 45.80 15.85
C GLU A 400 18.99 46.34 15.31
N THR A 401 20.10 45.62 15.49
CA THR A 401 21.40 46.02 14.92
C THR A 401 21.40 45.92 13.40
N PHE A 402 20.78 44.88 12.85
CA PHE A 402 20.65 44.70 11.41
C PHE A 402 19.74 45.76 10.77
N LEU A 403 18.62 46.09 11.43
CA LEU A 403 17.70 47.12 10.97
C LEU A 403 18.23 48.54 11.18
N GLY A 404 19.14 48.74 12.13
CA GLY A 404 19.53 50.08 12.60
C GLY A 404 18.38 50.84 13.29
N ALA A 405 17.32 50.12 13.68
CA ALA A 405 16.10 50.66 14.26
C ALA A 405 15.52 49.69 15.29
N GLY A 406 15.08 50.21 16.43
CA GLY A 406 14.47 49.41 17.49
C GLY A 406 12.96 49.23 17.31
N ALA A 407 12.36 48.35 18.12
CA ALA A 407 10.93 48.05 18.05
C ALA A 407 10.01 49.28 18.17
N GLN A 408 10.41 50.31 18.95
CA GLN A 408 9.64 51.54 19.09
C GLN A 408 9.57 52.35 17.78
N ALA A 409 10.66 52.39 17.01
CA ALA A 409 10.68 53.08 15.72
C ALA A 409 9.75 52.38 14.71
N ILE A 410 9.72 51.04 14.71
CA ILE A 410 8.78 50.29 13.87
C ILE A 410 7.34 50.53 14.30
N ARG A 411 7.03 50.55 15.62
CA ARG A 411 5.67 50.85 16.10
C ARG A 411 5.20 52.25 15.70
N ALA A 412 6.08 53.24 15.79
CA ALA A 412 5.77 54.60 15.38
C ALA A 412 5.52 54.72 13.88
N PHE A 413 6.21 53.91 13.07
CA PHE A 413 6.00 53.85 11.63
C PHE A 413 4.73 53.07 11.26
N ASN A 414 4.63 51.81 11.69
CA ASN A 414 3.47 50.95 11.51
C ASN A 414 3.53 49.74 12.46
N GLU A 415 2.69 49.74 13.50
CA GLU A 415 2.60 48.65 14.49
C GLU A 415 2.27 47.27 13.88
N ARG A 416 1.57 47.24 12.74
CA ARG A 416 1.12 45.99 12.11
C ARG A 416 2.28 45.17 11.54
N ILE A 417 3.43 45.80 11.27
CA ILE A 417 4.64 45.09 10.86
C ILE A 417 5.13 44.16 11.97
N LEU A 418 5.16 44.64 13.22
CA LEU A 418 5.56 43.79 14.35
C LEU A 418 4.54 42.69 14.60
N HIS A 419 3.23 43.00 14.51
CA HIS A 419 2.18 41.98 14.61
C HIS A 419 2.33 40.89 13.54
N PHE A 420 2.66 41.28 12.32
CA PHE A 420 2.98 40.36 11.24
C PHE A 420 4.22 39.52 11.62
N MET A 421 5.34 40.10 12.02
CA MET A 421 6.51 39.29 12.41
C MET A 421 6.20 38.31 13.57
N THR A 422 5.41 38.74 14.56
CA THR A 422 4.95 37.88 15.66
C THR A 422 4.16 36.67 15.15
N HIS A 423 3.31 36.85 14.14
CA HIS A 423 2.48 35.78 13.58
C HIS A 423 3.32 34.64 13.00
N ASP A 424 4.35 34.97 12.22
CA ASP A 424 5.25 33.98 11.62
C ASP A 424 6.09 33.28 12.69
N ARG A 425 6.69 34.05 13.62
CA ARG A 425 7.55 33.50 14.68
C ARG A 425 6.79 32.58 15.66
N ILE A 426 5.58 32.95 16.08
CA ILE A 426 4.73 32.09 16.93
C ILE A 426 4.31 30.82 16.19
N THR A 427 3.98 30.92 14.90
CA THR A 427 3.56 29.76 14.10
C THR A 427 4.73 28.81 13.82
N LEU A 428 5.93 29.34 13.55
CA LEU A 428 7.18 28.59 13.49
C LEU A 428 7.45 27.86 14.81
N ALA A 429 7.33 28.54 15.94
CA ALA A 429 7.56 27.96 17.26
C ALA A 429 6.63 26.77 17.55
N GLY A 430 5.33 26.92 17.25
CA GLY A 430 4.37 25.79 17.36
C GLY A 430 4.75 24.61 16.45
N THR A 431 5.18 24.90 15.22
CA THR A 431 5.66 23.88 14.26
C THR A 431 6.91 23.16 14.76
N MET A 432 7.85 23.86 15.39
CA MET A 432 9.04 23.26 16.00
C MET A 432 8.69 22.31 17.15
N ILE A 433 7.76 22.71 18.02
CA ILE A 433 7.27 21.83 19.11
C ILE A 433 6.62 20.57 18.51
N SER A 434 5.77 20.75 17.48
CA SER A 434 5.15 19.65 16.74
C SER A 434 6.17 18.65 16.18
N ILE A 435 7.22 19.13 15.50
CA ILE A 435 8.32 18.29 14.98
C ILE A 435 9.02 17.55 16.14
N GLY A 436 9.31 18.25 17.23
CA GLY A 436 9.97 17.67 18.41
C GLY A 436 9.18 16.50 19.02
N ILE A 437 7.85 16.66 19.16
CA ILE A 437 6.95 15.58 19.64
C ILE A 437 6.99 14.37 18.70
N MET A 438 6.96 14.61 17.39
CA MET A 438 7.02 13.54 16.40
C MET A 438 8.36 12.81 16.41
N TYR A 439 9.48 13.52 16.44
CA TYR A 439 10.82 12.92 16.51
C TYR A 439 11.02 12.12 17.79
N TYR A 440 10.58 12.66 18.93
CA TYR A 440 10.61 11.93 20.19
C TYR A 440 9.79 10.63 20.10
N SER A 441 8.58 10.69 19.55
CA SER A 441 7.71 9.52 19.42
C SER A 441 8.28 8.47 18.45
N LEU A 442 8.73 8.89 17.27
CA LEU A 442 9.35 8.01 16.26
C LEU A 442 10.64 7.37 16.78
N ALA A 443 11.43 8.09 17.58
CA ALA A 443 12.62 7.54 18.22
C ALA A 443 12.26 6.43 19.24
N ASN A 444 11.35 6.73 20.17
CA ASN A 444 11.02 5.86 21.29
C ASN A 444 10.21 4.61 20.89
N TYR A 445 9.32 4.74 19.91
CA TYR A 445 8.41 3.66 19.51
C TYR A 445 8.72 3.04 18.14
N GLY A 446 9.55 3.71 17.32
CA GLY A 446 9.98 3.20 16.00
C GLY A 446 11.44 2.79 15.99
N LEU A 447 12.35 3.76 16.04
CA LEU A 447 13.79 3.55 15.88
C LEU A 447 14.37 2.61 16.95
N ARG A 448 13.92 2.74 18.21
CA ARG A 448 14.27 1.84 19.33
C ARG A 448 13.99 0.37 19.00
N TYR A 449 12.92 0.09 18.25
CA TYR A 449 12.50 -1.26 17.88
C TYR A 449 12.95 -1.67 16.47
N GLY A 450 13.78 -0.87 15.80
CA GLY A 450 14.31 -1.20 14.47
C GLY A 450 13.27 -1.11 13.35
N SER A 451 12.26 -0.24 13.50
CA SER A 451 11.27 0.01 12.45
C SER A 451 11.88 0.82 11.30
N HIS A 452 11.97 0.18 10.14
CA HIS A 452 12.52 0.79 8.93
C HIS A 452 11.76 2.06 8.53
N TRP A 453 10.43 1.99 8.42
CA TRP A 453 9.62 3.10 7.95
C TRP A 453 9.72 4.32 8.89
N ALA A 454 9.85 4.09 10.19
CA ALA A 454 9.95 5.17 11.18
C ALA A 454 11.29 5.90 11.03
N ALA A 455 12.38 5.16 10.81
CA ALA A 455 13.69 5.72 10.51
C ALA A 455 13.66 6.53 9.19
N THR A 456 13.02 6.00 8.15
CA THR A 456 12.88 6.69 6.86
C THR A 456 12.06 7.99 6.98
N ALA A 457 10.91 7.95 7.67
CA ALA A 457 10.06 9.12 7.90
C ALA A 457 10.81 10.26 8.62
N MET A 458 11.48 9.89 9.70
CA MET A 458 12.28 10.80 10.52
C MET A 458 13.48 11.37 9.74
N ASN A 459 14.26 10.53 9.05
CA ASN A 459 15.41 10.98 8.28
C ASN A 459 15.01 11.92 7.13
N ALA A 460 13.95 11.57 6.40
CA ALA A 460 13.45 12.41 5.31
C ALA A 460 13.00 13.78 5.83
N SER A 461 12.27 13.82 6.94
CA SER A 461 11.87 15.06 7.59
C SER A 461 13.08 15.87 8.06
N ALA A 462 14.02 15.25 8.79
CA ALA A 462 15.18 15.94 9.34
C ALA A 462 16.09 16.51 8.25
N VAL A 463 16.32 15.78 7.15
CA VAL A 463 17.07 16.29 5.99
C VAL A 463 16.41 17.55 5.44
N VAL A 464 15.09 17.55 5.28
CA VAL A 464 14.35 18.73 4.83
C VAL A 464 14.51 19.89 5.81
N GLY A 465 14.33 19.66 7.12
CA GLY A 465 14.44 20.70 8.15
C GLY A 465 15.84 21.31 8.25
N PHE A 466 16.91 20.51 8.17
CA PHE A 466 18.28 21.07 8.13
C PHE A 466 18.57 21.77 6.81
N SER A 467 18.02 21.29 5.69
CA SER A 467 18.23 21.91 4.38
C SER A 467 17.50 23.24 4.25
N SER A 468 16.38 23.45 4.96
CA SER A 468 15.66 24.73 4.90
C SER A 468 16.44 25.91 5.46
N PHE A 469 17.48 25.68 6.28
CA PHE A 469 18.40 26.72 6.72
C PHE A 469 19.06 27.47 5.54
N PHE A 470 19.27 26.79 4.41
CA PHE A 470 19.93 27.38 3.25
C PHE A 470 18.99 28.24 2.37
N LEU A 471 17.68 28.22 2.62
CA LEU A 471 16.71 28.95 1.78
C LEU A 471 16.86 30.48 1.86
N PHE A 472 17.36 30.99 2.97
CA PHE A 472 17.40 32.44 3.25
C PHE A 472 18.82 33.03 3.26
N LEU A 473 19.87 32.22 3.14
CA LEU A 473 21.27 32.68 3.11
C LEU A 473 21.56 33.67 1.97
N GLY A 474 20.73 33.69 0.92
CA GLY A 474 20.83 34.62 -0.21
C GLY A 474 20.23 36.02 0.02
N TYR A 475 19.51 36.28 1.13
CA TYR A 475 18.77 37.54 1.36
C TYR A 475 19.55 38.57 2.17
N GLY A 476 20.81 38.30 2.51
CA GLY A 476 21.68 39.25 3.22
C GLY A 476 21.38 39.40 4.71
N TYR A 477 20.49 38.59 5.28
CA TYR A 477 20.26 38.46 6.71
C TYR A 477 20.73 37.09 7.22
N PHE A 478 21.42 37.08 8.36
CA PHE A 478 21.91 35.87 9.01
C PHE A 478 21.38 35.83 10.44
N ASP A 479 20.58 34.82 10.78
CA ASP A 479 20.08 34.59 12.13
C ASP A 479 21.09 33.78 12.97
N PRO A 480 21.81 34.42 13.92
CA PRO A 480 22.83 33.73 14.71
C PRO A 480 22.23 32.73 15.69
N LEU A 481 21.01 32.97 16.19
CA LEU A 481 20.34 32.06 17.13
C LEU A 481 19.94 30.78 16.41
N HIS A 482 19.34 30.89 15.22
CA HIS A 482 19.02 29.74 14.40
C HIS A 482 20.28 28.95 14.04
N ALA A 483 21.34 29.63 13.58
CA ALA A 483 22.61 28.97 13.26
C ALA A 483 23.20 28.23 14.48
N ALA A 484 23.19 28.84 15.67
CA ALA A 484 23.67 28.22 16.90
C ALA A 484 22.85 26.97 17.27
N VAL A 485 21.51 27.06 17.18
CA VAL A 485 20.62 25.90 17.41
C VAL A 485 20.89 24.80 16.38
N ALA A 486 21.04 25.13 15.10
CA ALA A 486 21.36 24.16 14.06
C ALA A 486 22.69 23.43 14.32
N VAL A 487 23.73 24.16 14.74
CA VAL A 487 25.03 23.58 15.12
C VAL A 487 24.92 22.66 16.33
N LEU A 488 24.07 22.99 17.31
CA LEU A 488 23.84 22.15 18.48
C LEU A 488 23.08 20.85 18.12
N LEU A 489 22.11 20.95 17.22
CA LEU A 489 21.20 19.87 16.86
C LEU A 489 21.79 18.91 15.82
N LEU A 490 22.61 19.39 14.89
CA LEU A 490 23.17 18.60 13.78
C LEU A 490 23.96 17.36 14.26
N PRO A 491 24.85 17.43 15.27
CA PRO A 491 25.52 16.25 15.79
C PRO A 491 24.54 15.17 16.28
N MET A 492 23.46 15.56 16.97
CA MET A 492 22.45 14.60 17.45
C MET A 492 21.78 13.88 16.27
N PHE A 493 21.46 14.61 15.20
CA PHE A 493 20.93 14.02 13.98
C PHE A 493 21.92 13.05 13.33
N LEU A 494 23.17 13.46 13.11
CA LEU A 494 24.20 12.61 12.50
C LEU A 494 24.45 11.32 13.31
N LEU A 495 24.44 11.41 14.64
CA LEU A 495 24.59 10.27 15.53
C LEU A 495 23.37 9.34 15.48
N SER A 496 22.17 9.87 15.22
CA SER A 496 20.96 9.06 15.04
C SER A 496 20.96 8.24 13.74
N LEU A 497 21.73 8.64 12.73
CA LEU A 497 21.85 7.93 11.44
C LEU A 497 22.63 6.61 11.54
N ARG A 498 23.23 6.29 12.70
CA ARG A 498 23.92 5.03 12.95
C ARG A 498 22.94 3.86 12.83
N ARG A 499 22.95 3.22 11.65
CA ARG A 499 21.92 2.26 11.23
C ARG A 499 22.00 0.94 12.00
N ARG A 500 20.84 0.36 12.33
CA ARG A 500 20.68 -1.01 12.83
C ARG A 500 20.12 -1.87 11.70
N ARG A 501 20.32 -3.19 11.78
CA ARG A 501 19.52 -4.14 11.00
C ARG A 501 18.04 -3.94 11.34
N ASP A 502 17.21 -3.82 10.30
CA ASP A 502 15.76 -3.71 10.45
C ASP A 502 15.22 -4.98 11.11
N LEU A 503 14.26 -4.80 12.02
CA LEU A 503 13.64 -5.91 12.74
C LEU A 503 12.18 -6.07 12.30
N PRO A 504 11.70 -7.33 12.15
CA PRO A 504 10.30 -7.57 11.89
C PRO A 504 9.45 -7.09 13.06
N SER A 505 8.27 -6.54 12.75
CA SER A 505 7.30 -6.18 13.79
C SER A 505 6.90 -7.43 14.56
N ARG A 506 6.88 -7.31 15.89
CA ARG A 506 6.37 -8.33 16.81
C ARG A 506 5.02 -7.96 17.39
N ARG A 507 4.41 -6.88 16.88
CA ARG A 507 3.04 -6.50 17.23
C ARG A 507 2.08 -7.25 16.31
N PRO A 508 0.93 -7.72 16.83
CA PRO A 508 0.01 -8.49 16.01
C PRO A 508 -0.59 -7.60 14.92
N PRO A 509 -0.48 -7.98 13.63
CA PRO A 509 -1.05 -7.21 12.54
C PRO A 509 -2.57 -7.38 12.46
N ASN A 510 -3.23 -6.49 11.72
CA ASN A 510 -4.65 -6.65 11.43
C ASN A 510 -4.91 -7.81 10.46
N ARG A 511 -5.76 -8.75 10.88
CA ARG A 511 -6.10 -9.94 10.07
C ARG A 511 -7.41 -9.85 9.30
N PHE A 512 -8.26 -8.87 9.62
CA PHE A 512 -9.65 -8.84 9.15
C PHE A 512 -9.99 -7.57 8.38
N ASN A 513 -10.89 -7.68 7.39
CA ASN A 513 -11.43 -6.54 6.62
C ASN A 513 -12.71 -5.97 7.27
N ASP A 514 -12.73 -5.83 8.58
CA ASP A 514 -13.93 -5.44 9.30
C ASP A 514 -14.32 -3.96 9.09
N ARG A 515 -15.50 -3.58 9.62
CA ARG A 515 -15.99 -2.19 9.52
C ARG A 515 -15.01 -1.19 10.14
N LEU A 516 -14.30 -1.59 11.19
CA LEU A 516 -13.35 -0.74 11.87
C LEU A 516 -12.13 -0.45 11.00
N TRP A 517 -11.54 -1.46 10.39
CA TRP A 517 -10.44 -1.31 9.43
C TRP A 517 -10.85 -0.46 8.24
N ARG A 518 -12.05 -0.67 7.67
CA ARG A 518 -12.57 0.15 6.55
C ARG A 518 -12.74 1.62 6.94
N ARG A 519 -13.25 1.90 8.14
CA ARG A 519 -13.34 3.26 8.69
C ARG A 519 -11.95 3.89 8.86
N ALA A 520 -10.98 3.10 9.32
CA ALA A 520 -9.60 3.55 9.48
C ALA A 520 -8.95 3.95 8.15
N GLN A 521 -9.29 3.29 7.03
CA GLN A 521 -8.80 3.68 5.70
C GLN A 521 -9.20 5.11 5.31
N VAL A 522 -10.41 5.54 5.69
CA VAL A 522 -10.86 6.93 5.49
C VAL A 522 -10.10 7.89 6.40
N GLY A 523 -9.91 7.52 7.67
CA GLY A 523 -9.11 8.33 8.60
C GLY A 523 -7.65 8.48 8.18
N GLN A 524 -7.05 7.41 7.65
CA GLN A 524 -5.71 7.42 7.06
C GLN A 524 -5.66 8.31 5.81
N PHE A 525 -6.67 8.24 4.93
CA PHE A 525 -6.78 9.14 3.78
C PHE A 525 -6.82 10.62 4.21
N CYS A 526 -7.55 10.96 5.28
CA CYS A 526 -7.56 12.33 5.82
C CYS A 526 -6.16 12.79 6.28
N LEU A 527 -5.42 11.96 7.02
CA LEU A 527 -4.07 12.32 7.48
C LEU A 527 -3.03 12.38 6.35
N VAL A 528 -3.13 11.49 5.36
CA VAL A 528 -2.27 11.54 4.17
C VAL A 528 -2.55 12.83 3.38
N THR A 529 -3.82 13.16 3.17
CA THR A 529 -4.23 14.40 2.50
C THR A 529 -3.76 15.63 3.26
N LEU A 530 -3.89 15.61 4.59
CA LEU A 530 -3.37 16.66 5.47
C LEU A 530 -1.85 16.86 5.27
N GLY A 531 -1.08 15.77 5.33
CA GLY A 531 0.37 15.84 5.16
C GLY A 531 0.78 16.42 3.80
N PHE A 532 0.14 16.00 2.71
CA PHE A 532 0.39 16.59 1.38
C PHE A 532 -0.04 18.06 1.29
N ALA A 533 -1.18 18.43 1.87
CA ALA A 533 -1.68 19.80 1.88
C ALA A 533 -0.76 20.74 2.68
N LEU A 534 -0.32 20.33 3.86
CA LEU A 534 0.67 21.06 4.66
C LEU A 534 2.01 21.16 3.92
N GLY A 535 2.40 20.11 3.19
CA GLY A 535 3.62 20.12 2.40
C GLY A 535 3.57 21.13 1.25
N ALA A 536 2.47 21.15 0.51
CA ALA A 536 2.23 22.16 -0.52
C ALA A 536 2.18 23.58 0.06
N GLY A 537 1.53 23.76 1.21
CA GLY A 537 1.49 25.02 1.94
C GLY A 537 2.89 25.49 2.38
N GLY A 538 3.69 24.60 2.98
CA GLY A 538 5.06 24.90 3.40
C GLY A 538 5.97 25.30 2.24
N LEU A 539 5.89 24.59 1.11
CA LEU A 539 6.61 24.95 -0.11
C LEU A 539 6.15 26.29 -0.69
N ALA A 540 4.84 26.58 -0.69
CA ALA A 540 4.32 27.85 -1.17
C ALA A 540 4.77 29.01 -0.27
N ILE A 541 4.70 28.85 1.05
CA ILE A 541 5.17 29.85 2.03
C ILE A 541 6.66 30.10 1.87
N ALA A 542 7.47 29.04 1.76
CA ALA A 542 8.91 29.17 1.54
C ALA A 542 9.23 29.83 0.19
N GLY A 543 8.54 29.43 -0.88
CA GLY A 543 8.69 29.99 -2.22
C GLY A 543 8.34 31.48 -2.26
N VAL A 544 7.23 31.89 -1.63
CA VAL A 544 6.87 33.30 -1.46
C VAL A 544 7.93 34.03 -0.63
N GLY A 545 8.37 33.45 0.49
CA GLY A 545 9.41 34.03 1.35
C GLY A 545 10.72 34.32 0.62
N VAL A 546 11.03 33.54 -0.42
CA VAL A 546 12.23 33.68 -1.27
C VAL A 546 11.91 34.43 -2.59
N THR A 547 10.69 34.93 -2.82
CA THR A 547 10.39 35.64 -4.09
C THR A 547 9.74 36.99 -3.84
N SER A 548 8.42 37.03 -3.67
CA SER A 548 7.69 38.28 -3.45
C SER A 548 7.68 38.74 -2.00
N VAL A 549 8.08 37.87 -1.06
CA VAL A 549 8.06 38.01 0.40
C VAL A 549 6.67 38.17 1.00
N PHE A 550 5.79 38.95 0.38
CA PHE A 550 4.41 39.20 0.77
C PHE A 550 3.41 38.66 -0.26
N VAL A 551 2.25 38.21 0.21
CA VAL A 551 1.06 37.94 -0.60
C VAL A 551 0.06 39.11 -0.49
N PRO A 552 -0.94 39.22 -1.40
CA PRO A 552 -1.88 40.35 -1.38
C PRO A 552 -2.61 40.56 -0.05
N THR A 553 -2.95 39.49 0.66
CA THR A 553 -3.61 39.60 1.97
C THR A 553 -2.70 40.20 3.04
N ASP A 554 -1.38 40.00 2.94
CA ASP A 554 -0.41 40.57 3.87
C ASP A 554 -0.30 42.08 3.67
N ILE A 555 -0.24 42.53 2.42
CA ILE A 555 -0.22 43.95 2.05
C ILE A 555 -1.49 44.65 2.54
N VAL A 556 -2.66 44.01 2.40
CA VAL A 556 -3.92 44.53 2.93
C VAL A 556 -3.90 44.62 4.45
N PHE A 557 -3.33 43.63 5.14
CA PHE A 557 -3.21 43.66 6.60
C PHE A 557 -2.27 44.76 7.07
N ILE A 558 -1.06 44.83 6.51
CA ILE A 558 -0.04 45.84 6.86
C ILE A 558 -0.50 47.24 6.45
N GLY A 559 -1.24 47.36 5.36
CA GLY A 559 -1.72 48.63 4.82
C GLY A 559 -0.66 49.40 4.01
N MET A 560 0.45 48.75 3.64
CA MET A 560 1.55 49.34 2.89
C MET A 560 2.10 48.32 1.89
N ASP A 561 2.49 48.80 0.71
CA ASP A 561 3.13 47.95 -0.30
C ASP A 561 4.62 47.69 0.03
N THR A 562 5.21 46.75 -0.71
CA THR A 562 6.61 46.34 -0.49
C THR A 562 7.62 47.46 -0.76
N GLU A 563 7.32 48.35 -1.72
CA GLU A 563 8.22 49.45 -2.10
C GLU A 563 8.27 50.50 -0.99
N GLN A 564 7.12 50.81 -0.38
CA GLN A 564 7.02 51.69 0.79
C GLN A 564 7.77 51.13 2.01
N LEU A 565 7.69 49.81 2.24
CA LEU A 565 8.42 49.16 3.32
C LEU A 565 9.94 49.20 3.09
N GLN A 566 10.40 48.96 1.86
CA GLN A 566 11.81 49.04 1.49
C GLN A 566 12.35 50.48 1.53
N ALA A 567 11.54 51.45 1.11
CA ALA A 567 11.89 52.87 1.17
C ALA A 567 12.09 53.36 2.60
N TRP A 568 11.32 52.82 3.55
CA TRP A 568 11.53 53.10 4.98
C TRP A 568 12.79 52.42 5.52
N ASN A 569 12.98 51.13 5.22
CA ASN A 569 14.17 50.40 5.64
C ASN A 569 14.50 49.25 4.68
N ALA A 570 15.66 49.34 4.01
CA ALA A 570 16.13 48.34 3.05
C ALA A 570 16.35 46.94 3.66
N HIS A 571 16.53 46.84 4.98
CA HIS A 571 16.77 45.59 5.70
C HIS A 571 15.50 44.93 6.27
N LEU A 572 14.35 45.62 6.28
CA LEU A 572 13.11 45.06 6.82
C LEU A 572 12.60 43.87 6.00
N VAL A 573 12.58 44.00 4.67
CA VAL A 573 12.09 42.93 3.78
C VAL A 573 12.97 41.67 3.85
N PRO A 574 14.32 41.77 3.82
CA PRO A 574 15.21 40.65 4.11
C PRO A 574 14.94 39.91 5.42
N LEU A 575 14.66 40.65 6.50
CA LEU A 575 14.35 40.05 7.80
C LEU A 575 13.04 39.27 7.78
N VAL A 576 11.99 39.82 7.16
CA VAL A 576 10.69 39.13 7.00
C VAL A 576 10.82 37.92 6.07
N ALA A 577 11.60 38.03 5.00
CA ALA A 577 11.88 36.94 4.08
C ALA A 577 12.49 35.72 4.79
N HIS A 578 13.44 35.95 5.71
CA HIS A 578 14.03 34.92 6.56
C HIS A 578 12.96 34.19 7.39
N ASP A 579 12.14 34.93 8.14
CA ASP A 579 11.13 34.35 9.04
C ASP A 579 10.14 33.47 8.26
N ARG A 580 9.70 33.95 7.10
CA ARG A 580 8.74 33.23 6.24
C ARG A 580 9.37 31.99 5.57
N ALA A 581 10.58 32.11 5.04
CA ALA A 581 11.30 30.98 4.44
C ALA A 581 11.59 29.89 5.48
N GLY A 582 12.02 30.29 6.68
CA GLY A 582 12.23 29.40 7.81
C GLY A 582 10.95 28.69 8.25
N PHE A 583 9.84 29.42 8.41
CA PHE A 583 8.53 28.85 8.73
C PHE A 583 8.06 27.87 7.65
N GLY A 584 8.08 28.25 6.38
CA GLY A 584 7.68 27.38 5.27
C GLY A 584 8.50 26.09 5.19
N GLY A 585 9.82 26.19 5.40
CA GLY A 585 10.71 25.04 5.47
C GLY A 585 10.43 24.10 6.65
N ALA A 586 10.21 24.65 7.85
CA ALA A 586 9.82 23.87 9.02
C ALA A 586 8.47 23.18 8.82
N LEU A 587 7.48 23.88 8.24
CA LEU A 587 6.17 23.31 7.94
C LEU A 587 6.26 22.18 6.92
N PHE A 588 7.11 22.32 5.89
CA PHE A 588 7.38 21.26 4.93
C PHE A 588 8.07 20.04 5.59
N SER A 589 9.02 20.28 6.50
CA SER A 589 9.63 19.22 7.32
C SER A 589 8.58 18.45 8.13
N LEU A 590 7.70 19.16 8.84
CA LEU A 590 6.60 18.56 9.61
C LEU A 590 5.65 17.76 8.70
N ALA A 591 5.30 18.32 7.55
CA ALA A 591 4.45 17.68 6.55
C ALA A 591 5.04 16.35 6.04
N VAL A 592 6.36 16.28 5.82
CA VAL A 592 7.05 15.03 5.45
C VAL A 592 6.93 13.99 6.57
N ALA A 593 7.13 14.39 7.83
CA ALA A 593 6.99 13.47 8.97
C ALA A 593 5.56 12.93 9.11
N ILE A 594 4.55 13.81 8.99
CA ILE A 594 3.12 13.43 9.06
C ILE A 594 2.77 12.50 7.89
N THR A 595 3.11 12.90 6.66
CA THR A 595 2.81 12.12 5.45
C THR A 595 3.43 10.73 5.51
N ALA A 596 4.73 10.62 5.80
CA ALA A 596 5.42 9.34 5.86
C ALA A 596 4.87 8.43 6.98
N SER A 597 4.57 9.01 8.15
CA SER A 597 3.95 8.27 9.26
C SER A 597 2.53 7.80 8.94
N ALA A 598 1.75 8.62 8.23
CA ALA A 598 0.39 8.26 7.81
C ALA A 598 0.39 7.22 6.68
N LEU A 599 1.36 7.29 5.76
CA LEU A 599 1.51 6.33 4.67
C LEU A 599 1.92 4.93 5.16
N TRP A 600 2.84 4.86 6.11
CA TRP A 600 3.54 3.60 6.44
C TRP A 600 3.36 3.10 7.86
N GLY A 601 2.96 3.98 8.80
CA GLY A 601 2.90 3.63 10.23
C GLY A 601 1.53 3.21 10.76
N VAL A 602 0.45 3.52 10.04
CA VAL A 602 -0.93 3.21 10.49
C VAL A 602 -1.16 1.71 10.50
N GLY A 603 -1.32 1.14 11.70
CA GLY A 603 -1.62 -0.27 11.94
C GLY A 603 -2.49 -0.47 13.18
N GLN A 604 -3.21 -1.59 13.24
CA GLN A 604 -4.09 -1.89 14.37
C GLN A 604 -3.30 -1.94 15.68
N GLY A 605 -3.82 -1.31 16.74
CA GLY A 605 -3.19 -1.32 18.05
C GLY A 605 -1.93 -0.44 18.18
N GLU A 606 -1.58 0.34 17.17
CA GLU A 606 -0.49 1.31 17.21
C GLU A 606 -0.87 2.57 18.01
N ARG A 607 -1.19 2.38 19.31
CA ARG A 607 -1.74 3.40 20.22
C ARG A 607 -0.89 4.66 20.32
N TRP A 608 0.42 4.49 20.26
CA TRP A 608 1.40 5.57 20.34
C TRP A 608 1.32 6.49 19.12
N LEU A 609 0.98 5.95 17.94
CA LEU A 609 0.88 6.73 16.71
C LEU A 609 -0.30 7.71 16.78
N TRP A 610 -1.42 7.29 17.38
CA TRP A 610 -2.56 8.17 17.60
C TRP A 610 -2.19 9.34 18.53
N TRP A 611 -1.49 9.04 19.63
CA TRP A 611 -1.00 10.08 20.54
C TRP A 611 0.04 10.99 19.88
N MET A 612 0.92 10.44 19.06
CA MET A 612 1.88 11.23 18.28
C MET A 612 1.16 12.20 17.34
N PHE A 613 0.14 11.74 16.60
CA PHE A 613 -0.63 12.63 15.74
C PHE A 613 -1.38 13.69 16.56
N LEU A 614 -2.04 13.30 17.66
CA LEU A 614 -2.78 14.25 18.52
C LEU A 614 -1.85 15.31 19.13
N LEU A 615 -0.80 14.88 19.82
CA LEU A 615 0.10 15.80 20.50
C LEU A 615 0.99 16.55 19.51
N GLY A 616 1.34 15.92 18.38
CA GLY A 616 2.13 16.54 17.33
C GLY A 616 1.36 17.57 16.52
N GLY A 617 0.05 17.44 16.33
CA GLY A 617 -0.74 18.44 15.58
C GLY A 617 -1.16 19.65 16.43
N LEU A 618 -1.47 19.44 17.71
CA LEU A 618 -2.05 20.48 18.57
C LEU A 618 -1.23 21.77 18.66
N PRO A 619 0.10 21.76 18.89
CA PRO A 619 0.89 22.99 19.02
C PRO A 619 0.83 23.88 17.78
N GLY A 620 1.01 23.30 16.58
CA GLY A 620 0.95 24.05 15.32
C GLY A 620 -0.42 24.67 15.03
N PHE A 621 -1.52 23.94 15.29
CA PHE A 621 -2.87 24.51 15.13
C PHE A 621 -3.18 25.58 16.18
N ALA A 622 -2.80 25.34 17.45
CA ALA A 622 -3.01 26.29 18.52
C ALA A 622 -2.24 27.60 18.26
N SER A 623 -0.96 27.52 17.89
CA SER A 623 -0.15 28.70 17.55
C SER A 623 -0.74 29.44 16.37
N GLY A 624 -1.11 28.72 15.30
CA GLY A 624 -1.70 29.31 14.10
C GLY A 624 -3.01 30.04 14.39
N TRP A 625 -3.96 29.43 15.07
CA TRP A 625 -5.24 30.11 15.36
C TRP A 625 -5.11 31.24 16.37
N LEU A 626 -4.46 31.00 17.51
CA LEU A 626 -4.43 31.96 18.60
C LEU A 626 -3.73 33.25 18.18
N VAL A 627 -2.62 33.16 17.43
CA VAL A 627 -1.89 34.36 17.02
C VAL A 627 -2.70 35.20 16.04
N HIS A 628 -3.34 34.60 15.03
CA HIS A 628 -4.12 35.35 14.03
C HIS A 628 -5.32 36.06 14.66
N ILE A 629 -5.99 35.43 15.63
CA ILE A 629 -7.06 36.06 16.40
C ILE A 629 -6.50 37.22 17.24
N HIS A 630 -5.37 37.00 17.93
CA HIS A 630 -4.77 37.98 18.82
C HIS A 630 -4.32 39.25 18.08
N ILE A 631 -3.73 39.11 16.88
CA ILE A 631 -3.24 40.24 16.10
C ILE A 631 -4.26 40.85 15.14
N GLY A 632 -5.46 40.26 15.03
CA GLY A 632 -6.52 40.71 14.13
C GLY A 632 -6.30 40.35 12.65
N TYR A 633 -5.38 39.44 12.31
CA TYR A 633 -5.16 38.99 10.94
C TYR A 633 -6.13 37.85 10.57
N THR A 634 -7.42 38.17 10.51
CA THR A 634 -8.52 37.18 10.44
C THR A 634 -9.20 37.04 9.08
N ASN A 635 -8.50 37.42 8.00
CA ASN A 635 -9.04 37.30 6.64
C ASN A 635 -9.46 35.85 6.32
N SER A 636 -10.67 35.68 5.80
CA SER A 636 -11.24 34.34 5.56
C SER A 636 -10.48 33.53 4.51
N TRP A 637 -9.95 34.16 3.47
CA TRP A 637 -9.13 33.48 2.44
C TRP A 637 -7.76 33.07 2.99
N HIS A 638 -7.17 33.92 3.83
CA HIS A 638 -5.89 33.63 4.49
C HIS A 638 -6.00 32.44 5.46
N LEU A 639 -7.08 32.37 6.24
CA LEU A 639 -7.29 31.30 7.24
C LEU A 639 -7.94 30.02 6.67
N LEU A 640 -8.49 30.06 5.45
CA LEU A 640 -9.17 28.90 4.85
C LEU A 640 -8.29 27.63 4.79
N PRO A 641 -7.01 27.68 4.35
CA PRO A 641 -6.15 26.51 4.37
C PRO A 641 -5.98 25.90 5.77
N LEU A 642 -5.88 26.74 6.80
CA LEU A 642 -5.75 26.30 8.20
C LEU A 642 -7.02 25.60 8.68
N TYR A 643 -8.20 26.12 8.34
CA TYR A 643 -9.48 25.47 8.69
C TYR A 643 -9.66 24.12 8.00
N ILE A 644 -9.35 24.03 6.71
CA ILE A 644 -9.41 22.77 5.96
C ILE A 644 -8.43 21.75 6.57
N ALA A 645 -7.20 22.16 6.87
CA ALA A 645 -6.21 21.32 7.52
C ALA A 645 -6.69 20.82 8.88
N PHE A 646 -7.30 21.68 9.71
CA PHE A 646 -7.83 21.29 11.00
C PHE A 646 -8.97 20.26 10.88
N VAL A 647 -9.89 20.45 9.93
CA VAL A 647 -10.98 19.48 9.69
C VAL A 647 -10.43 18.12 9.29
N LEU A 648 -9.45 18.08 8.37
CA LEU A 648 -8.78 16.83 7.97
C LEU A 648 -8.08 16.17 9.16
N TYR A 649 -7.41 16.97 9.99
CA TYR A 649 -6.73 16.51 11.19
C TYR A 649 -7.69 15.90 12.22
N ALA A 650 -8.76 16.61 12.58
CA ALA A 650 -9.75 16.17 13.54
C ALA A 650 -10.50 14.93 13.04
N ALA A 651 -10.93 14.93 11.77
CA ALA A 651 -11.58 13.78 11.15
C ALA A 651 -10.65 12.56 11.10
N GLY A 652 -9.38 12.75 10.72
CA GLY A 652 -8.37 11.69 10.70
C GLY A 652 -8.19 11.04 12.07
N LEU A 653 -8.00 11.85 13.12
CA LEU A 653 -7.87 11.36 14.49
C LEU A 653 -9.11 10.62 14.98
N TRP A 654 -10.31 11.16 14.72
CA TRP A 654 -11.57 10.57 15.15
C TRP A 654 -11.85 9.23 14.47
N LEU A 655 -11.62 9.14 13.16
CA LEU A 655 -11.83 7.93 12.38
C LEU A 655 -10.79 6.84 12.69
N LEU A 656 -9.53 7.22 12.97
CA LEU A 656 -8.46 6.28 13.30
C LEU A 656 -8.49 5.79 14.76
N TYR A 657 -9.04 6.58 15.69
CA TYR A 657 -9.01 6.30 17.13
C TYR A 657 -9.36 4.84 17.49
N PRO A 658 -10.55 4.32 17.13
CA PRO A 658 -10.92 2.97 17.58
C PRO A 658 -10.04 1.88 16.96
N TYR A 659 -9.46 2.09 15.77
CA TYR A 659 -8.58 1.11 15.12
C TYR A 659 -7.18 1.09 15.73
N LEU A 660 -6.59 2.27 15.97
CA LEU A 660 -5.28 2.41 16.60
C LEU A 660 -5.31 2.04 18.09
N LYS A 661 -6.47 2.16 18.75
CA LYS A 661 -6.67 1.80 20.16
C LYS A 661 -7.11 0.36 20.39
N ARG A 662 -7.49 -0.36 19.33
CA ARG A 662 -7.94 -1.75 19.46
C ARG A 662 -6.83 -2.63 20.00
N GLU A 663 -7.14 -3.36 21.06
CA GLU A 663 -6.26 -4.42 21.56
C GLU A 663 -6.24 -5.55 20.54
N ALA A 664 -5.03 -6.03 20.23
CA ALA A 664 -4.89 -7.13 19.30
C ALA A 664 -5.51 -8.40 19.92
N PRO A 665 -6.34 -9.15 19.18
CA PRO A 665 -6.81 -10.44 19.67
C PRO A 665 -5.61 -11.36 19.88
N ALA A 666 -5.49 -11.95 21.07
CA ALA A 666 -4.53 -13.01 21.33
C ALA A 666 -4.88 -14.21 20.43
N PHE A 667 -3.88 -14.77 19.73
CA PHE A 667 -4.09 -16.00 18.98
C PHE A 667 -4.39 -17.14 19.98
N ARG A 668 -5.64 -17.61 20.01
CA ARG A 668 -5.99 -18.87 20.66
C ARG A 668 -5.76 -19.97 19.64
N ALA A 669 -4.67 -20.71 19.78
CA ALA A 669 -4.39 -21.93 19.03
C ALA A 669 -5.34 -23.11 19.40
N ALA A 670 -6.60 -22.85 19.77
CA ALA A 670 -7.46 -23.81 20.45
C ALA A 670 -8.71 -24.25 19.67
N GLU A 671 -8.95 -23.78 18.44
CA GLU A 671 -10.14 -24.18 17.65
C GLU A 671 -9.85 -25.21 16.54
N ALA A 672 -8.65 -25.78 16.51
CA ALA A 672 -8.33 -26.91 15.62
C ALA A 672 -8.62 -28.29 16.24
N ALA A 673 -9.18 -28.36 17.46
CA ALA A 673 -9.32 -29.63 18.19
C ALA A 673 -10.76 -30.05 18.58
N ASP A 674 -11.78 -29.19 18.54
CA ASP A 674 -13.15 -29.59 18.90
C ASP A 674 -14.03 -29.78 17.67
N GLY A 675 -13.84 -30.91 17.03
CA GLY A 675 -14.89 -31.57 16.27
C GLY A 675 -15.88 -32.23 17.23
N GLN A 676 -16.82 -31.46 17.77
CA GLN A 676 -18.10 -32.01 18.24
C GLN A 676 -19.26 -31.11 17.77
N PRO A 677 -20.27 -31.67 17.07
CA PRO A 677 -21.47 -30.93 16.74
C PRO A 677 -22.28 -30.68 18.02
N SER A 678 -22.52 -29.43 18.38
CA SER A 678 -23.53 -29.10 19.39
C SER A 678 -24.90 -29.47 18.82
N ALA A 679 -25.52 -30.48 19.43
CA ALA A 679 -26.90 -30.87 19.18
C ALA A 679 -27.88 -29.78 19.66
N CYS A 680 -28.99 -29.69 18.92
CA CYS A 680 -30.17 -28.81 19.05
C CYS A 680 -30.06 -27.36 18.56
#